data_AF-A0A7C1P3Y9-F1
#
_entry.id   AF-A0A7C1P3Y9-F1
#
_cell.length_a   1.000
_cell.length_b   1.000
_cell.length_c   1.000
_cell.angle_alpha   90.00
_cell.angle_beta   90.00
_cell.angle_gamma   90.00
#
_symmetry.space_group_name_H-M   'P 1'
#
loop_
_entity.id
_entity.type
_entity.pdbx_description
1 polymer ?
#
loop_
_entity_poly.entity_id
_entity_poly.type
_entity_poly.pdbx_seq_one_letter_code
_entity_poly.pdbx_strand_id
1 'polypeptide(L)'
;MDFVRNKQRVDIGMFALEYWYAPINWYAALLGRGADLRYSYVVNDTGVILHLYWSGLTSTHEEGRFSVSVHAEIYVPNNSSFTYWRLEFENRDRVIIENVHFPIIPGMDQISSEEEGDYLVVPSWSGMLLKNPARNLKEGMGFSTPNYPSGFLNMQFVAYYSSSPPSGLYLADYDETGMYVKKFALLRDPHGSNFWLVNTHVLSFENQAKVALPYSVVLGVFSGDWYDAAQIYKQWAGRQWWANSSLASSEKTPEWLKKSGVLLDFFTRFWERYSSWWNGPYANMPPTAEAFRVYYNTSPVLWWRGWEKNGFGMTPPEYFPPTEGWDSFVSAVYGAHRKGGRVMVLVPSLLCYSFNASSWQEAVNYAPRDRWGNLYTHTWYIHNNSGIIVKQVGFVMAPTDFWLEKILNITLELARRGIDVIQLDGGPPQPYLNYHGDLPKGGGSWWASRYLEIYRVVREEIRRVNPEVAIGSEWMAETYIPYIDMANDEVVGGLDPVGIGFGIFYNTSLNSYIPLWQAVYHEYMLLFSSILFVDGRDSLYYLRNLALSLVWGEAPMVDADPQGTGRPYNLKLYDLRMLEYSRRIVEARTKYAYHYLVEGVMLRPPRVSPNPRVLIPGAKSIPYTGVDVEPFYSDSLFASAWLAADKSVGVVVTSIWRELLNVTLHLGSYGVLEEGRNYTVYLVVNGEIRRVYSTGSIPREVTLTLAPYDVALVVITPHDSLRSKALLRLQEAISRLELLSVKEEPQVGRILHLATYSFENNDFQRAAFLVDELLENLTKLYHLMEHIRVINNTVMESYDKAATYALREQLDTAAKDLREAALQARKFNFDIAEKLIRSSEQNLTQFYTLLDQTIKIQSELDQLYQVLAVVNETAVSTEAKQYLMQARDLIREASECINLGRFEEAESLLIEAKRIIGEAKSIDEGFQKSQEKLDL
;
A
#
# COMPACT_ATOMS: atom_id res chain seq x y z
N MET A 1 -48.97 8.92 -3.90
CA MET A 1 -50.24 8.67 -3.19
C MET A 1 -51.32 9.66 -3.63
N ASP A 2 -51.18 10.97 -3.37
CA ASP A 2 -52.20 11.97 -3.79
C ASP A 2 -52.35 12.12 -5.31
N PHE A 3 -51.27 11.92 -6.07
CA PHE A 3 -51.30 11.87 -7.54
C PHE A 3 -52.19 10.74 -8.09
N VAL A 4 -52.24 9.59 -7.40
CA VAL A 4 -53.01 8.40 -7.82
C VAL A 4 -54.46 8.53 -7.38
N ARG A 5 -54.74 9.17 -6.23
CA ARG A 5 -56.10 9.40 -5.72
C ARG A 5 -56.94 10.31 -6.62
N ASN A 6 -56.31 11.24 -7.35
CA ASN A 6 -57.01 12.29 -8.11
C ASN A 6 -57.13 12.02 -9.63
N LYS A 7 -56.64 10.88 -10.15
CA LYS A 7 -56.73 10.53 -11.58
C LYS A 7 -57.45 9.21 -11.81
N GLN A 8 -58.46 9.20 -12.69
CA GLN A 8 -59.23 8.00 -13.06
C GLN A 8 -58.44 6.97 -13.89
N ARG A 9 -57.27 7.34 -14.42
CA ARG A 9 -56.34 6.44 -15.13
C ARG A 9 -54.92 6.99 -14.95
N VAL A 10 -54.02 6.19 -14.37
CA VAL A 10 -52.59 6.52 -14.32
C VAL A 10 -51.88 5.53 -15.23
N ASP A 11 -51.35 6.02 -16.34
CA ASP A 11 -50.60 5.22 -17.32
C ASP A 11 -49.16 5.06 -16.85
N ILE A 12 -48.94 4.15 -15.91
CA ILE A 12 -47.64 3.91 -15.26
C ILE A 12 -46.93 2.77 -15.98
N GLY A 13 -46.14 3.09 -17.01
CA GLY A 13 -45.21 2.16 -17.66
C GLY A 13 -43.88 2.11 -16.92
N MET A 14 -43.82 1.42 -15.77
CA MET A 14 -42.60 1.26 -14.96
C MET A 14 -41.76 0.04 -15.34
N PHE A 15 -42.30 -0.83 -16.20
CA PHE A 15 -41.64 -2.05 -16.64
C PHE A 15 -41.96 -2.37 -18.10
N ALA A 16 -41.13 -3.23 -18.68
CA ALA A 16 -41.41 -3.92 -19.93
C ALA A 16 -40.95 -5.38 -19.81
N LEU A 17 -41.79 -6.32 -20.26
CA LEU A 17 -41.43 -7.73 -20.37
C LEU A 17 -41.07 -8.02 -21.83
N GLU A 18 -39.79 -8.15 -22.12
CA GLU A 18 -39.28 -8.35 -23.47
C GLU A 18 -39.34 -9.84 -23.84
N TYR A 19 -39.86 -10.13 -25.03
CA TYR A 19 -39.92 -11.48 -25.59
C TYR A 19 -39.55 -11.45 -27.08
N TRP A 20 -39.11 -12.59 -27.59
CA TRP A 20 -38.80 -12.70 -29.00
C TRP A 20 -40.05 -12.89 -29.85
N TYR A 21 -40.26 -12.01 -30.83
CA TYR A 21 -41.36 -12.10 -31.77
C TYR A 21 -40.91 -12.72 -33.09
N ALA A 22 -41.14 -14.03 -33.21
CA ALA A 22 -40.68 -14.86 -34.32
C ALA A 22 -41.11 -14.38 -35.74
N PRO A 23 -42.35 -13.87 -35.96
CA PRO A 23 -42.80 -13.51 -37.31
C PRO A 23 -41.93 -12.46 -38.04
N ILE A 24 -41.28 -11.55 -37.31
CA ILE A 24 -40.37 -10.54 -37.90
C ILE A 24 -38.94 -10.66 -37.39
N ASN A 25 -38.64 -11.66 -36.56
CA ASN A 25 -37.34 -11.86 -35.93
C ASN A 25 -36.81 -10.60 -35.22
N TRP A 26 -37.64 -10.02 -34.35
CA TRP A 26 -37.31 -8.84 -33.55
C TRP A 26 -37.84 -8.97 -32.12
N TYR A 27 -37.30 -8.19 -31.18
CA TYR A 27 -37.83 -8.14 -29.82
C TYR A 27 -39.13 -7.34 -29.75
N ALA A 28 -40.12 -7.92 -29.09
CA ALA A 28 -41.34 -7.27 -28.69
C ALA A 28 -41.38 -7.10 -27.18
N ALA A 29 -42.15 -6.12 -26.70
CA ALA A 29 -42.32 -5.89 -25.28
C ALA A 29 -43.80 -5.91 -24.91
N LEU A 30 -44.14 -6.62 -23.84
CA LEU A 30 -45.40 -6.43 -23.13
C LEU A 30 -45.23 -5.22 -22.21
N LEU A 31 -45.98 -4.17 -22.49
CA LEU A 31 -45.85 -2.91 -21.78
C LEU A 31 -46.86 -2.85 -20.62
N GLY A 32 -46.42 -2.36 -19.46
CA GLY A 32 -47.34 -1.92 -18.41
C GLY A 32 -48.18 -0.70 -18.83
N ARG A 33 -47.69 0.05 -19.82
CA ARG A 33 -48.37 1.19 -20.41
C ARG A 33 -49.62 0.73 -21.18
N GLY A 34 -50.76 1.36 -20.95
CA GLY A 34 -52.05 1.01 -21.57
C GLY A 34 -52.77 -0.21 -20.97
N ALA A 35 -52.13 -0.92 -20.04
CA ALA A 35 -52.70 -2.07 -19.35
C ALA A 35 -53.72 -1.70 -18.25
N ASP A 36 -54.48 -2.69 -17.79
CA ASP A 36 -55.42 -2.52 -16.68
C ASP A 36 -54.64 -2.56 -15.35
N LEU A 37 -54.50 -1.40 -14.70
CA LEU A 37 -53.78 -1.21 -13.43
C LEU A 37 -54.75 -1.19 -12.23
N ARG A 38 -54.46 -2.02 -11.23
CA ARG A 38 -55.04 -1.96 -9.87
C ARG A 38 -53.94 -1.69 -8.86
N TYR A 39 -54.27 -1.00 -7.77
CA TYR A 39 -53.33 -0.78 -6.68
C TYR A 39 -54.00 -0.95 -5.32
N SER A 40 -53.21 -1.33 -4.34
CA SER A 40 -53.57 -1.29 -2.92
C SER A 40 -52.34 -0.85 -2.12
N TYR A 41 -52.54 -0.37 -0.90
CA TYR A 41 -51.42 -0.04 -0.03
C TYR A 41 -51.75 -0.40 1.41
N VAL A 42 -50.71 -0.73 2.16
CA VAL A 42 -50.75 -1.00 3.58
C VAL A 42 -49.80 -0.03 4.27
N VAL A 43 -50.29 0.69 5.26
CA VAL A 43 -49.46 1.51 6.16
C VAL A 43 -49.20 0.68 7.40
N ASN A 44 -47.93 0.52 7.76
CA ASN A 44 -47.51 -0.14 8.99
C ASN A 44 -46.55 0.77 9.77
N ASP A 45 -46.11 0.31 10.95
CA ASP A 45 -45.25 1.11 11.83
C ASP A 45 -43.87 1.40 11.21
N THR A 46 -43.43 0.60 10.22
CA THR A 46 -42.11 0.71 9.59
C THR A 46 -42.12 1.51 8.29
N GLY A 47 -43.27 1.67 7.64
CA GLY A 47 -43.41 2.35 6.36
C GLY A 47 -44.75 2.12 5.64
N VAL A 48 -44.74 2.37 4.34
CA VAL A 48 -45.87 2.10 3.43
C VAL A 48 -45.45 1.02 2.45
N ILE A 49 -46.30 0.00 2.27
CA ILE A 49 -46.16 -0.98 1.20
C ILE A 49 -47.23 -0.68 0.15
N LEU A 50 -46.80 -0.40 -1.07
CA LEU A 50 -47.66 -0.18 -2.24
C LEU A 50 -47.62 -1.42 -3.13
N HIS A 51 -48.78 -2.00 -3.41
CA HIS A 51 -48.94 -3.08 -4.38
C HIS A 51 -49.54 -2.53 -5.67
N LEU A 52 -48.93 -2.85 -6.81
CA LEU A 52 -49.37 -2.49 -8.14
C LEU A 52 -49.57 -3.77 -8.95
N TYR A 53 -50.76 -3.93 -9.55
CA TYR A 53 -51.13 -5.10 -10.34
C TYR A 53 -51.53 -4.67 -11.75
N TRP A 54 -50.82 -5.17 -12.76
CA TRP A 54 -51.17 -4.96 -14.16
C TRP A 54 -51.71 -6.26 -14.77
N SER A 55 -52.71 -6.12 -15.64
CA SER A 55 -53.30 -7.21 -16.40
C SER A 55 -53.75 -6.74 -17.78
N GLY A 56 -53.97 -7.68 -18.72
CA GLY A 56 -54.36 -7.35 -20.08
C GLY A 56 -53.30 -6.55 -20.83
N LEU A 57 -52.02 -6.94 -20.67
CA LEU A 57 -50.88 -6.28 -21.29
C LEU A 57 -51.00 -6.33 -22.82
N THR A 58 -50.58 -5.26 -23.49
CA THR A 58 -50.48 -5.21 -24.96
C THR A 58 -49.03 -5.34 -25.39
N SER A 59 -48.82 -5.96 -26.55
CA SER A 59 -47.51 -6.03 -27.19
C SER A 59 -47.21 -4.79 -28.02
N THR A 60 -45.93 -4.47 -28.19
CA THR A 60 -45.46 -3.45 -29.15
C THR A 60 -45.65 -3.86 -30.61
N HIS A 61 -45.90 -5.13 -30.91
CA HIS A 61 -45.99 -5.66 -32.27
C HIS A 61 -47.32 -6.36 -32.61
N GLU A 62 -48.18 -6.60 -31.62
CA GLU A 62 -49.49 -7.23 -31.81
C GLU A 62 -50.56 -6.47 -31.03
N GLU A 63 -51.73 -6.28 -31.64
CA GLU A 63 -52.87 -5.60 -31.01
C GLU A 63 -53.61 -6.49 -29.97
N GLY A 64 -53.20 -7.75 -29.83
CA GLY A 64 -53.77 -8.70 -28.88
C GLY A 64 -53.43 -8.38 -27.42
N ARG A 65 -54.37 -8.69 -26.50
CA ARG A 65 -54.11 -8.66 -25.06
C ARG A 65 -53.54 -10.00 -24.60
N PHE A 66 -52.43 -9.94 -23.88
CA PHE A 66 -51.75 -11.09 -23.30
C PHE A 66 -52.32 -11.42 -21.92
N SER A 67 -52.45 -12.71 -21.63
CA SER A 67 -52.78 -13.31 -20.33
C SER A 67 -51.56 -13.37 -19.42
N VAL A 68 -50.84 -12.25 -19.34
CA VAL A 68 -49.72 -12.03 -18.43
C VAL A 68 -50.15 -11.00 -17.39
N SER A 69 -49.95 -11.32 -16.11
CA SER A 69 -50.21 -10.40 -15.01
C SER A 69 -48.94 -10.10 -14.25
N VAL A 70 -48.71 -8.84 -13.92
CA VAL A 70 -47.51 -8.37 -13.22
C VAL A 70 -47.92 -7.78 -11.88
N HIS A 71 -47.19 -8.13 -10.83
CA HIS A 71 -47.31 -7.57 -9.51
C HIS A 71 -45.99 -6.93 -9.11
N ALA A 72 -46.01 -5.63 -8.82
CA ALA A 72 -44.90 -4.93 -8.18
C ALA A 72 -45.26 -4.57 -6.74
N GLU A 73 -44.40 -4.93 -5.81
CA GLU A 73 -44.45 -4.52 -4.40
C GLU A 73 -43.38 -3.46 -4.17
N ILE A 74 -43.77 -2.29 -3.68
CA ILE A 74 -42.87 -1.17 -3.39
C ILE A 74 -42.98 -0.83 -1.91
N TYR A 75 -41.91 -1.08 -1.16
CA TYR A 75 -41.78 -0.72 0.24
C TYR A 75 -41.08 0.64 0.39
N VAL A 76 -41.72 1.55 1.10
CA VAL A 76 -41.26 2.91 1.40
C VAL A 76 -41.14 3.05 2.93
N PRO A 77 -39.93 2.91 3.50
CA PRO A 77 -39.73 3.07 4.94
C PRO A 77 -40.00 4.50 5.42
N ASN A 78 -40.47 4.67 6.66
CA ASN A 78 -40.83 5.98 7.22
C ASN A 78 -39.65 6.96 7.33
N ASN A 79 -38.41 6.47 7.45
CA ASN A 79 -37.20 7.27 7.70
C ASN A 79 -36.08 6.97 6.70
N SER A 80 -36.42 6.74 5.43
CA SER A 80 -35.44 6.44 4.37
C SER A 80 -35.75 7.24 3.11
N SER A 81 -34.69 7.72 2.45
CA SER A 81 -34.79 8.25 1.08
C SER A 81 -34.79 7.14 0.01
N PHE A 82 -34.66 5.89 0.43
CA PHE A 82 -34.64 4.69 -0.42
C PHE A 82 -35.95 3.90 -0.32
N THR A 83 -36.32 3.32 -1.45
CA THR A 83 -37.49 2.47 -1.64
C THR A 83 -37.05 1.12 -2.19
N TYR A 84 -37.76 0.06 -1.82
CA TYR A 84 -37.40 -1.32 -2.15
C TYR A 84 -38.49 -1.95 -3.01
N TRP A 85 -38.11 -2.39 -4.19
CA TRP A 85 -39.03 -2.77 -5.26
C TRP A 85 -38.84 -4.25 -5.58
N ARG A 86 -39.95 -4.99 -5.61
CA ARG A 86 -39.98 -6.38 -6.02
C ARG A 86 -40.97 -6.52 -7.15
N LEU A 87 -40.66 -7.40 -8.10
CA LEU A 87 -41.53 -7.69 -9.22
C LEU A 87 -41.70 -9.20 -9.37
N GLU A 88 -42.94 -9.62 -9.50
CA GLU A 88 -43.31 -10.96 -9.95
C GLU A 88 -44.30 -10.86 -11.11
N PHE A 89 -44.32 -11.87 -11.97
CA PHE A 89 -45.34 -12.01 -13.00
C PHE A 89 -45.81 -13.45 -13.14
N GLU A 90 -47.08 -13.61 -13.49
CA GLU A 90 -47.65 -14.87 -13.94
C GLU A 90 -47.86 -14.79 -15.45
N ASN A 91 -47.32 -15.77 -16.18
CA ASN A 91 -47.44 -15.86 -17.63
C ASN A 91 -48.28 -17.09 -17.97
N ARG A 92 -49.51 -16.86 -18.47
CA ARG A 92 -50.42 -17.93 -18.90
C ARG A 92 -50.45 -18.09 -20.43
N ASP A 93 -49.64 -17.31 -21.13
CA ASP A 93 -49.43 -17.44 -22.56
C ASP A 93 -48.20 -18.30 -22.86
N ARG A 94 -47.93 -18.51 -24.15
CA ARG A 94 -46.79 -19.30 -24.64
C ARG A 94 -45.57 -18.45 -25.00
N VAL A 95 -45.59 -17.16 -24.70
CA VAL A 95 -44.44 -16.28 -24.95
C VAL A 95 -43.34 -16.55 -23.93
N ILE A 96 -42.10 -16.62 -24.40
CA ILE A 96 -40.94 -16.73 -23.51
C ILE A 96 -40.46 -15.32 -23.21
N ILE A 97 -40.64 -14.86 -21.98
CA ILE A 97 -40.11 -13.58 -21.49
C ILE A 97 -38.62 -13.75 -21.25
N GLU A 98 -37.80 -13.04 -22.01
CA GLU A 98 -36.34 -13.16 -21.93
C GLU A 98 -35.73 -12.10 -21.00
N ASN A 99 -36.27 -10.88 -21.03
CA ASN A 99 -35.79 -9.78 -20.21
C ASN A 99 -36.94 -9.12 -19.45
N VAL A 100 -36.66 -8.74 -18.21
CA VAL A 100 -37.52 -7.85 -17.40
C VAL A 100 -36.80 -6.52 -17.29
N HIS A 101 -37.33 -5.48 -17.92
CA HIS A 101 -36.85 -4.12 -17.69
C HIS A 101 -37.60 -3.55 -16.49
N PHE A 102 -36.95 -3.41 -15.34
CA PHE A 102 -37.59 -2.93 -14.11
C PHE A 102 -36.57 -2.39 -13.08
N PRO A 103 -36.72 -1.15 -12.58
CA PRO A 103 -37.60 -0.13 -13.07
C PRO A 103 -37.08 0.47 -14.39
N ILE A 104 -38.02 0.98 -15.20
CA ILE A 104 -37.74 1.96 -16.24
C ILE A 104 -37.99 3.34 -15.64
N ILE A 105 -36.98 4.20 -15.66
CA ILE A 105 -37.05 5.58 -15.15
C ILE A 105 -36.92 6.52 -16.35
N PRO A 106 -38.04 6.93 -16.96
CA PRO A 106 -38.03 7.80 -18.12
C PRO A 106 -37.88 9.27 -17.73
N GLY A 107 -37.56 10.13 -18.71
CA GLY A 107 -37.65 11.57 -18.57
C GLY A 107 -36.61 12.18 -17.63
N MET A 108 -35.48 11.50 -17.41
CA MET A 108 -34.37 12.07 -16.66
C MET A 108 -33.69 13.11 -17.55
N ASP A 109 -33.70 14.36 -17.11
CA ASP A 109 -32.98 15.45 -17.76
C ASP A 109 -31.79 15.85 -16.90
N GLN A 110 -31.01 16.81 -17.40
CA GLN A 110 -29.96 17.43 -16.63
C GLN A 110 -30.52 18.12 -15.37
N ILE A 111 -29.90 17.86 -14.23
CA ILE A 111 -30.23 18.38 -12.90
C ILE A 111 -29.57 19.74 -12.69
N SER A 112 -28.29 19.90 -13.04
CA SER A 112 -27.56 21.18 -12.93
C SER A 112 -27.27 21.88 -14.25
N SER A 113 -26.66 23.07 -14.19
CA SER A 113 -26.16 23.75 -15.38
C SER A 113 -25.04 22.96 -16.08
N GLU A 114 -24.75 23.25 -17.36
CA GLU A 114 -23.68 22.57 -18.10
C GLU A 114 -22.29 22.78 -17.50
N GLU A 115 -22.03 23.97 -16.97
CA GLU A 115 -20.75 24.34 -16.37
C GLU A 115 -20.49 23.55 -15.09
N GLU A 116 -21.51 23.42 -14.23
CA GLU A 116 -21.48 22.64 -12.98
C GLU A 116 -21.40 21.14 -13.29
N GLY A 117 -22.27 20.67 -14.18
CA GLY A 117 -22.28 19.32 -14.74
C GLY A 117 -22.88 18.24 -13.84
N ASP A 118 -23.50 17.27 -14.52
CA ASP A 118 -24.04 16.05 -13.95
C ASP A 118 -23.13 14.86 -14.25
N TYR A 119 -23.24 13.79 -13.46
CA TYR A 119 -22.34 12.67 -13.53
C TYR A 119 -23.09 11.35 -13.37
N LEU A 120 -22.81 10.40 -14.27
CA LEU A 120 -23.21 8.99 -14.12
C LEU A 120 -22.02 8.15 -13.65
N VAL A 121 -22.22 7.48 -12.51
CA VAL A 121 -21.31 6.50 -11.92
C VAL A 121 -21.62 5.13 -12.51
N VAL A 122 -20.60 4.48 -13.07
CA VAL A 122 -20.69 3.12 -13.64
C VAL A 122 -19.62 2.24 -13.01
N PRO A 123 -19.98 1.09 -12.39
CA PRO A 123 -19.03 0.18 -11.76
C PRO A 123 -18.44 -0.79 -12.79
N SER A 124 -17.56 -0.26 -13.64
CA SER A 124 -16.73 -1.02 -14.59
C SER A 124 -15.27 -0.81 -14.22
N TRP A 125 -14.51 -1.91 -14.10
CA TRP A 125 -13.14 -1.91 -13.57
C TRP A 125 -13.05 -1.13 -12.25
N SER A 126 -12.03 -0.28 -12.07
CA SER A 126 -11.95 0.58 -10.88
C SER A 126 -13.11 1.57 -10.75
N GLY A 127 -13.80 1.93 -11.83
CA GLY A 127 -14.96 2.82 -11.82
C GLY A 127 -14.88 3.93 -12.86
N MET A 128 -16.00 4.23 -13.49
CA MET A 128 -16.11 5.28 -14.51
C MET A 128 -17.10 6.36 -14.08
N LEU A 129 -16.75 7.60 -14.40
CA LEU A 129 -17.56 8.78 -14.18
C LEU A 129 -17.81 9.49 -15.54
N LEU A 130 -19.04 9.39 -16.04
CA LEU A 130 -19.45 9.99 -17.31
C LEU A 130 -20.03 11.38 -17.05
N LYS A 131 -19.39 12.44 -17.58
CA LYS A 131 -19.82 13.83 -17.38
C LYS A 131 -20.88 14.29 -18.38
N ASN A 132 -21.99 14.86 -17.91
CA ASN A 132 -23.14 15.36 -18.66
C ASN A 132 -23.73 14.31 -19.62
N PRO A 133 -24.09 13.11 -19.13
CA PRO A 133 -24.41 12.01 -20.01
C PRO A 133 -25.69 12.21 -20.82
N ALA A 134 -26.64 13.02 -20.32
CA ALA A 134 -27.85 13.43 -21.05
C ALA A 134 -27.54 14.11 -22.41
N ARG A 135 -26.45 14.89 -22.48
CA ARG A 135 -26.06 15.67 -23.67
C ARG A 135 -24.96 15.02 -24.51
N ASN A 136 -24.10 14.22 -23.87
CA ASN A 136 -22.90 13.65 -24.50
C ASN A 136 -23.10 12.24 -25.08
N LEU A 137 -24.27 11.64 -24.87
CA LEU A 137 -24.72 10.52 -25.68
C LEU A 137 -25.00 10.99 -27.11
N LYS A 138 -24.45 10.26 -28.09
CA LYS A 138 -24.73 10.55 -29.50
C LYS A 138 -26.22 10.33 -29.80
N GLU A 139 -26.76 11.12 -30.74
CA GLU A 139 -28.16 11.00 -31.16
C GLU A 139 -28.49 9.58 -31.66
N GLY A 140 -29.64 9.05 -31.24
CA GLY A 140 -30.07 7.69 -31.59
C GLY A 140 -29.28 6.56 -30.92
N MET A 141 -28.31 6.88 -30.05
CA MET A 141 -27.50 5.91 -29.33
C MET A 141 -27.91 5.80 -27.85
N GLY A 142 -27.64 4.64 -27.26
CA GLY A 142 -27.76 4.38 -25.84
C GLY A 142 -26.50 3.72 -25.31
N PHE A 143 -26.21 3.93 -24.03
CA PHE A 143 -25.18 3.21 -23.31
C PHE A 143 -25.83 2.03 -22.59
N SER A 144 -25.24 0.84 -22.68
CA SER A 144 -25.61 -0.32 -21.86
C SER A 144 -24.33 -0.93 -21.33
N THR A 145 -24.33 -1.26 -20.04
CA THR A 145 -23.27 -2.08 -19.47
C THR A 145 -23.33 -3.49 -20.06
N PRO A 146 -22.20 -4.23 -20.08
CA PRO A 146 -22.23 -5.68 -20.26
C PRO A 146 -22.95 -6.37 -19.09
N ASN A 147 -23.07 -7.70 -19.19
CA ASN A 147 -23.76 -8.51 -18.20
C ASN A 147 -22.95 -8.61 -16.89
N TYR A 148 -23.62 -8.38 -15.76
CA TYR A 148 -23.12 -8.73 -14.42
C TYR A 148 -23.34 -10.22 -14.12
N PRO A 149 -22.47 -10.86 -13.31
CA PRO A 149 -21.21 -10.32 -12.79
C PRO A 149 -20.08 -10.43 -13.83
N SER A 150 -19.32 -9.36 -14.02
CA SER A 150 -18.10 -9.35 -14.86
C SER A 150 -17.18 -8.19 -14.51
N GLY A 151 -15.96 -8.15 -15.08
CA GLY A 151 -15.08 -6.98 -14.98
C GLY A 151 -15.71 -5.67 -15.48
N PHE A 152 -16.70 -5.76 -16.37
CA PHE A 152 -17.35 -4.61 -17.01
C PHE A 152 -18.63 -4.14 -16.33
N LEU A 153 -19.21 -4.98 -15.47
CA LEU A 153 -20.21 -4.60 -14.49
C LEU A 153 -19.92 -5.41 -13.23
N ASN A 154 -19.10 -4.85 -12.35
CA ASN A 154 -18.47 -5.57 -11.24
C ASN A 154 -19.14 -5.34 -9.87
N MET A 155 -20.08 -4.40 -9.83
CA MET A 155 -20.96 -4.10 -8.70
C MET A 155 -22.38 -3.84 -9.21
N GLN A 156 -23.36 -3.92 -8.31
CA GLN A 156 -24.78 -3.95 -8.66
C GLN A 156 -25.47 -2.60 -8.47
N PHE A 157 -24.79 -1.48 -8.76
CA PHE A 157 -25.39 -0.15 -8.62
C PHE A 157 -24.90 0.85 -9.65
N VAL A 158 -25.71 1.88 -9.89
CA VAL A 158 -25.34 3.09 -10.62
C VAL A 158 -25.88 4.30 -9.88
N ALA A 159 -25.29 5.47 -10.11
CA ALA A 159 -25.77 6.72 -9.53
C ALA A 159 -25.68 7.85 -10.55
N TYR A 160 -26.73 8.68 -10.63
CA TYR A 160 -26.77 9.88 -11.45
C TYR A 160 -26.95 11.10 -10.56
N TYR A 161 -25.99 12.02 -10.55
CA TYR A 161 -26.01 13.16 -9.62
C TYR A 161 -25.53 14.46 -10.26
N SER A 162 -26.01 15.57 -9.71
CA SER A 162 -25.52 16.91 -10.01
C SER A 162 -24.33 17.27 -9.11
N SER A 163 -23.36 18.05 -9.61
CA SER A 163 -22.33 18.63 -8.73
C SER A 163 -22.82 19.77 -7.84
N SER A 164 -23.95 20.41 -8.19
CA SER A 164 -24.45 21.64 -7.55
C SER A 164 -25.98 21.75 -7.71
N PRO A 165 -26.77 21.48 -6.65
CA PRO A 165 -26.34 20.93 -5.37
C PRO A 165 -25.89 19.45 -5.52
N PRO A 166 -24.91 18.99 -4.72
CA PRO A 166 -24.42 17.60 -4.75
C PRO A 166 -25.53 16.65 -4.28
N SER A 167 -26.33 16.18 -5.23
CA SER A 167 -27.48 15.32 -4.98
C SER A 167 -27.91 14.61 -6.25
N GLY A 168 -28.51 13.44 -6.10
CA GLY A 168 -28.81 12.60 -7.25
C GLY A 168 -29.72 11.42 -6.94
N LEU A 169 -29.85 10.57 -7.94
CA LEU A 169 -30.58 9.32 -7.93
C LEU A 169 -29.60 8.15 -7.82
N TYR A 170 -29.89 7.24 -6.91
CA TYR A 170 -29.18 5.99 -6.72
C TYR A 170 -30.08 4.81 -7.09
N LEU A 171 -29.55 3.87 -7.87
CA LEU A 171 -30.24 2.65 -8.30
C LEU A 171 -29.32 1.45 -8.06
N ALA A 172 -29.81 0.41 -7.39
CA ALA A 172 -29.05 -0.81 -7.15
C ALA A 172 -29.91 -2.07 -7.12
N ASP A 173 -29.30 -3.22 -7.37
CA ASP A 173 -29.90 -4.53 -7.18
C ASP A 173 -29.30 -5.21 -5.95
N TYR A 174 -30.07 -5.31 -4.86
CA TYR A 174 -29.62 -5.97 -3.63
C TYR A 174 -29.82 -7.48 -3.74
N ASP A 175 -29.11 -8.09 -4.68
CA ASP A 175 -29.05 -9.54 -4.87
C ASP A 175 -27.93 -10.13 -4.03
N GLU A 176 -28.32 -10.70 -2.89
CA GLU A 176 -27.42 -11.32 -1.92
C GLU A 176 -26.72 -12.58 -2.47
N THR A 177 -27.22 -13.16 -3.56
CA THR A 177 -26.51 -14.23 -4.27
C THR A 177 -25.38 -13.66 -5.12
N GLY A 178 -25.59 -12.47 -5.71
CA GLY A 178 -24.69 -11.82 -6.67
C GLY A 178 -24.47 -12.62 -7.96
N MET A 179 -25.37 -13.55 -8.28
CA MET A 179 -25.20 -14.49 -9.39
C MET A 179 -26.14 -14.22 -10.57
N TYR A 180 -27.21 -13.44 -10.40
CA TYR A 180 -28.20 -13.26 -11.45
C TYR A 180 -27.72 -12.29 -12.54
N VAL A 181 -27.93 -12.68 -13.81
CA VAL A 181 -27.59 -11.83 -14.96
C VAL A 181 -28.46 -10.57 -14.97
N LYS A 182 -27.78 -9.41 -14.98
CA LYS A 182 -28.41 -8.08 -15.05
C LYS A 182 -27.51 -7.07 -15.75
N LYS A 183 -28.10 -5.95 -16.17
CA LYS A 183 -27.38 -4.83 -16.80
C LYS A 183 -28.13 -3.50 -16.60
N PHE A 184 -27.37 -2.41 -16.61
CA PHE A 184 -27.91 -1.05 -16.57
C PHE A 184 -27.75 -0.40 -17.94
N ALA A 185 -28.76 0.36 -18.36
CA ALA A 185 -28.74 1.10 -19.61
C ALA A 185 -29.19 2.55 -19.42
N LEU A 186 -28.52 3.43 -20.14
CA LEU A 186 -28.85 4.84 -20.30
C LEU A 186 -29.24 5.07 -21.76
N LEU A 187 -30.52 5.26 -22.03
CA LEU A 187 -31.04 5.38 -23.39
C LEU A 187 -31.49 6.81 -23.65
N ARG A 188 -31.00 7.46 -24.71
CA ARG A 188 -31.49 8.78 -25.11
C ARG A 188 -32.91 8.65 -25.68
N ASP A 189 -33.79 9.55 -25.29
CA ASP A 189 -35.14 9.62 -25.86
C ASP A 189 -35.05 9.96 -27.36
N PRO A 190 -35.64 9.14 -28.26
CA PRO A 190 -35.66 9.43 -29.70
C PRO A 190 -36.35 10.75 -30.08
N HIS A 191 -37.19 11.30 -29.18
CA HIS A 191 -38.03 12.46 -29.44
C HIS A 191 -37.71 13.66 -28.53
N GLY A 192 -36.65 13.60 -27.72
CA GLY A 192 -36.32 14.63 -26.74
C GLY A 192 -34.84 14.72 -26.36
N SER A 193 -34.53 15.63 -25.44
CA SER A 193 -33.19 15.80 -24.84
C SER A 193 -33.01 15.02 -23.53
N ASN A 194 -34.06 14.37 -23.04
CA ASN A 194 -34.02 13.55 -21.83
C ASN A 194 -33.48 12.13 -22.12
N PHE A 195 -33.16 11.39 -21.07
CA PHE A 195 -32.74 10.01 -21.15
C PHE A 195 -33.56 9.12 -20.20
N TRP A 196 -33.49 7.82 -20.44
CA TRP A 196 -34.11 6.79 -19.63
C TRP A 196 -33.03 5.97 -18.94
N LEU A 197 -33.15 5.80 -17.64
CA LEU A 197 -32.37 4.81 -16.91
C LEU A 197 -33.17 3.51 -16.84
N VAL A 198 -32.60 2.45 -17.41
CA VAL A 198 -33.26 1.15 -17.55
C VAL A 198 -32.43 0.09 -16.83
N ASN A 199 -33.01 -0.54 -15.82
CA ASN A 199 -32.45 -1.75 -15.24
C ASN A 199 -33.04 -2.97 -15.94
N THR A 200 -32.20 -3.91 -16.36
CA THR A 200 -32.63 -5.11 -17.09
C THR A 200 -32.16 -6.37 -16.37
N HIS A 201 -33.12 -7.24 -16.06
CA HIS A 201 -32.90 -8.56 -15.50
C HIS A 201 -33.08 -9.63 -16.59
N VAL A 202 -32.06 -10.43 -16.85
CA VAL A 202 -32.09 -11.43 -17.92
C VAL A 202 -32.49 -12.78 -17.32
N LEU A 203 -33.62 -13.31 -17.75
CA LEU A 203 -34.24 -14.49 -17.16
C LEU A 203 -33.67 -15.79 -17.73
N SER A 204 -33.78 -16.86 -16.96
CA SER A 204 -33.71 -18.21 -17.52
C SER A 204 -34.97 -18.48 -18.35
N PHE A 205 -34.82 -19.29 -19.40
CA PHE A 205 -35.95 -19.67 -20.27
C PHE A 205 -36.73 -20.88 -19.73
N GLU A 206 -36.33 -21.45 -18.59
CA GLU A 206 -36.99 -22.60 -17.97
C GLU A 206 -38.17 -22.16 -17.08
N ASN A 207 -39.31 -22.86 -17.21
CA ASN A 207 -40.54 -22.72 -16.43
C ASN A 207 -40.99 -21.27 -16.11
N GLN A 208 -41.66 -20.62 -17.06
CA GLN A 208 -42.06 -19.21 -16.93
C GLN A 208 -43.49 -18.96 -16.45
N ALA A 209 -44.21 -19.99 -15.99
CA ALA A 209 -45.60 -19.84 -15.57
C ALA A 209 -45.77 -18.80 -14.44
N LYS A 210 -44.82 -18.78 -13.50
CA LYS A 210 -44.70 -17.76 -12.47
C LYS A 210 -43.23 -17.45 -12.22
N VAL A 211 -42.85 -16.18 -12.35
CA VAL A 211 -41.48 -15.69 -12.18
C VAL A 211 -41.48 -14.57 -11.16
N ALA A 212 -40.53 -14.59 -10.23
CA ALA A 212 -40.27 -13.50 -9.32
C ALA A 212 -38.79 -13.13 -9.39
N LEU A 213 -38.48 -11.83 -9.40
CA LEU A 213 -37.11 -11.39 -9.17
C LEU A 213 -36.73 -11.76 -7.72
N PRO A 214 -35.64 -12.51 -7.50
CA PRO A 214 -35.31 -13.05 -6.18
C PRO A 214 -34.66 -12.02 -5.24
N TYR A 215 -34.59 -10.77 -5.66
CA TYR A 215 -33.94 -9.68 -4.95
C TYR A 215 -34.74 -8.39 -5.09
N SER A 216 -34.40 -7.41 -4.25
CA SER A 216 -35.05 -6.10 -4.29
C SER A 216 -34.23 -5.13 -5.14
N VAL A 217 -34.90 -4.40 -6.02
CA VAL A 217 -34.32 -3.22 -6.67
C VAL A 217 -34.49 -2.03 -5.72
N VAL A 218 -33.39 -1.35 -5.44
CA VAL A 218 -33.33 -0.23 -4.50
C VAL A 218 -33.21 1.06 -5.29
N LEU A 219 -34.14 1.97 -5.05
CA LEU A 219 -34.19 3.28 -5.70
C LEU A 219 -34.35 4.37 -4.65
N GLY A 220 -33.53 5.41 -4.72
CA GLY A 220 -33.67 6.52 -3.79
C GLY A 220 -32.88 7.75 -4.20
N VAL A 221 -33.17 8.86 -3.53
CA VAL A 221 -32.36 10.07 -3.66
C VAL A 221 -31.26 10.08 -2.61
N PHE A 222 -30.12 10.63 -2.96
CA PHE A 222 -28.99 10.81 -2.05
C PHE A 222 -28.38 12.21 -2.20
N SER A 223 -27.67 12.63 -1.16
CA SER A 223 -26.84 13.84 -1.17
C SER A 223 -25.38 13.42 -1.21
N GLY A 224 -24.61 14.05 -2.08
CA GLY A 224 -23.20 13.74 -2.26
C GLY A 224 -22.75 13.53 -3.70
N ASP A 225 -21.60 12.88 -3.82
CA ASP A 225 -20.93 12.54 -5.08
C ASP A 225 -20.75 11.02 -5.24
N TRP A 226 -19.92 10.61 -6.21
CA TRP A 226 -19.61 9.20 -6.46
C TRP A 226 -19.12 8.45 -5.21
N TYR A 227 -18.39 9.11 -4.31
CA TYR A 227 -17.88 8.46 -3.11
C TYR A 227 -19.01 8.19 -2.12
N ASP A 228 -19.96 9.12 -1.97
CA ASP A 228 -21.14 8.91 -1.11
C ASP A 228 -22.03 7.78 -1.66
N ALA A 229 -22.23 7.73 -2.98
CA ALA A 229 -22.92 6.61 -3.63
C ALA A 229 -22.21 5.27 -3.37
N ALA A 230 -20.87 5.24 -3.44
CA ALA A 230 -20.09 4.06 -3.10
C ALA A 230 -20.25 3.65 -1.63
N GLN A 231 -20.27 4.62 -0.69
CA GLN A 231 -20.47 4.33 0.72
C GLN A 231 -21.88 3.82 1.02
N ILE A 232 -22.91 4.30 0.31
CA ILE A 232 -24.28 3.75 0.38
C ILE A 232 -24.27 2.27 -0.03
N TYR A 233 -23.66 1.94 -1.17
CA TYR A 233 -23.57 0.54 -1.63
C TYR A 233 -22.76 -0.31 -0.66
N LYS A 234 -21.61 0.19 -0.19
CA LYS A 234 -20.70 -0.49 0.75
C LYS A 234 -21.41 -0.95 2.03
N GLN A 235 -22.36 -0.17 2.54
CA GLN A 235 -23.11 -0.55 3.76
C GLN A 235 -23.88 -1.87 3.61
N TRP A 236 -24.39 -2.15 2.40
CA TRP A 236 -25.04 -3.42 2.08
C TRP A 236 -24.03 -4.47 1.61
N ALA A 237 -23.16 -4.11 0.68
CA ALA A 237 -22.15 -4.98 0.06
C ALA A 237 -21.20 -5.61 1.08
N GLY A 238 -20.74 -4.85 2.08
CA GLY A 238 -19.83 -5.33 3.13
C GLY A 238 -20.44 -6.36 4.09
N ARG A 239 -21.75 -6.64 3.98
CA ARG A 239 -22.45 -7.67 4.77
C ARG A 239 -22.65 -8.97 3.99
N GLN A 240 -22.31 -8.99 2.71
CA GLN A 240 -22.55 -10.11 1.83
C GLN A 240 -21.47 -11.19 2.00
N TRP A 241 -21.78 -12.41 1.60
CA TRP A 241 -20.89 -13.56 1.79
C TRP A 241 -19.53 -13.41 1.10
N TRP A 242 -19.46 -12.59 0.04
CA TRP A 242 -18.22 -12.32 -0.68
C TRP A 242 -17.29 -11.31 0.03
N ALA A 243 -17.79 -10.53 0.97
CA ALA A 243 -17.05 -9.52 1.73
C ALA A 243 -16.86 -9.94 3.21
N ASN A 244 -16.70 -11.23 3.48
CA ASN A 244 -16.68 -11.76 4.85
C ASN A 244 -15.33 -11.65 5.59
N SER A 245 -14.23 -11.40 4.88
CA SER A 245 -12.89 -11.40 5.47
C SER A 245 -11.98 -10.42 4.71
N SER A 246 -11.45 -9.43 5.42
CA SER A 246 -10.50 -8.46 4.86
C SER A 246 -9.09 -9.03 4.76
N LEU A 247 -8.23 -8.42 3.94
CA LEU A 247 -6.80 -8.74 3.81
C LEU A 247 -6.03 -8.62 5.13
N ALA A 248 -6.47 -7.71 6.02
CA ALA A 248 -5.90 -7.51 7.35
C ALA A 248 -6.21 -8.67 8.33
N SER A 249 -7.31 -9.39 8.11
CA SER A 249 -7.80 -10.46 8.99
C SER A 249 -7.69 -11.86 8.40
N SER A 250 -7.55 -11.95 7.07
CA SER A 250 -7.56 -13.18 6.30
C SER A 250 -6.16 -13.73 6.12
N GLU A 251 -5.97 -15.00 6.51
CA GLU A 251 -4.80 -15.79 6.13
C GLU A 251 -4.95 -16.43 4.73
N LYS A 252 -6.09 -16.20 4.04
CA LYS A 252 -6.33 -16.80 2.73
C LYS A 252 -5.43 -16.24 1.66
N THR A 253 -5.05 -14.97 1.73
CA THR A 253 -4.12 -14.35 0.77
C THR A 253 -2.70 -14.53 1.31
N PRO A 254 -1.78 -15.19 0.58
CA PRO A 254 -0.44 -15.43 1.09
C PRO A 254 0.28 -14.14 1.49
N GLU A 255 0.94 -14.14 2.66
CA GLU A 255 1.66 -12.98 3.19
C GLU A 255 2.74 -12.46 2.23
N TRP A 256 3.41 -13.39 1.52
CA TRP A 256 4.41 -13.03 0.53
C TRP A 256 3.82 -12.18 -0.61
N LEU A 257 2.55 -12.42 -0.99
CA LEU A 257 1.88 -11.69 -2.06
C LEU A 257 1.46 -10.30 -1.59
N LYS A 258 0.91 -10.18 -0.37
CA LYS A 258 0.61 -8.86 0.23
C LYS A 258 1.86 -7.98 0.30
N LYS A 259 3.02 -8.58 0.62
CA LYS A 259 4.33 -7.89 0.73
C LYS A 259 5.10 -7.79 -0.59
N SER A 260 4.57 -8.35 -1.67
CA SER A 260 5.16 -8.17 -3.00
C SER A 260 5.01 -6.71 -3.43
N GLY A 261 6.09 -6.16 -3.96
CA GLY A 261 6.15 -4.72 -4.25
C GLY A 261 5.80 -4.36 -5.68
N VAL A 262 6.20 -5.20 -6.64
CA VAL A 262 6.16 -4.90 -8.07
C VAL A 262 5.87 -6.18 -8.86
N LEU A 263 5.07 -6.04 -9.92
CA LEU A 263 4.92 -7.07 -10.94
C LEU A 263 5.81 -6.73 -12.12
N LEU A 264 6.51 -7.73 -12.66
CA LEU A 264 7.38 -7.58 -13.82
C LEU A 264 6.77 -8.32 -14.99
N ASP A 265 6.42 -7.58 -16.03
CA ASP A 265 5.95 -8.20 -17.26
C ASP A 265 7.12 -8.91 -17.96
N PHE A 266 7.06 -10.24 -18.03
CA PHE A 266 8.17 -11.09 -18.47
C PHE A 266 7.72 -12.06 -19.57
N PHE A 267 8.18 -11.84 -20.80
CA PHE A 267 7.76 -12.53 -22.00
C PHE A 267 8.93 -13.26 -22.69
N THR A 268 8.82 -14.57 -22.92
CA THR A 268 9.93 -15.38 -23.48
C THR A 268 9.86 -15.60 -25.00
N ARG A 269 8.86 -15.04 -25.69
CA ARG A 269 8.67 -15.11 -27.16
C ARG A 269 8.23 -13.75 -27.74
N PHE A 270 8.22 -13.60 -29.07
CA PHE A 270 7.88 -12.32 -29.71
C PHE A 270 6.37 -11.97 -29.64
N TRP A 271 6.08 -10.67 -29.48
CA TRP A 271 4.76 -10.00 -29.53
C TRP A 271 4.98 -8.59 -30.12
N GLU A 272 4.28 -8.06 -31.15
CA GLU A 272 4.51 -6.65 -31.56
C GLU A 272 3.38 -5.87 -32.29
N ARG A 273 3.20 -4.59 -31.91
CA ARG A 273 2.87 -3.57 -32.93
C ARG A 273 4.06 -2.68 -33.30
N TYR A 274 4.97 -2.31 -32.38
CA TYR A 274 6.24 -1.61 -32.69
C TYR A 274 7.36 -1.74 -31.61
N SER A 275 8.28 -2.71 -31.78
CA SER A 275 9.58 -2.99 -31.11
C SER A 275 9.62 -3.88 -29.86
N SER A 276 10.29 -5.02 -29.97
CA SER A 276 11.17 -5.64 -29.00
C SER A 276 10.58 -5.86 -27.59
N TRP A 277 9.94 -7.03 -27.39
CA TRP A 277 9.45 -7.51 -26.08
C TRP A 277 9.87 -8.96 -25.79
N TRP A 278 10.93 -9.41 -26.45
CA TRP A 278 11.51 -10.70 -26.14
C TRP A 278 12.45 -10.51 -24.94
N ASN A 279 12.05 -10.99 -23.76
CA ASN A 279 12.88 -10.98 -22.56
C ASN A 279 13.93 -12.12 -22.54
N GLY A 280 14.02 -12.92 -23.61
CA GLY A 280 15.01 -13.97 -23.76
C GLY A 280 14.50 -15.38 -23.43
N PRO A 281 15.41 -16.38 -23.38
CA PRO A 281 15.07 -17.74 -22.99
C PRO A 281 14.72 -17.82 -21.50
N TYR A 282 14.21 -18.96 -21.06
CA TYR A 282 13.77 -19.17 -19.67
C TYR A 282 14.91 -18.90 -18.64
N ALA A 283 16.16 -19.14 -19.05
CA ALA A 283 17.36 -18.90 -18.25
C ALA A 283 17.58 -17.42 -17.84
N ASN A 284 16.90 -16.47 -18.47
CA ASN A 284 16.96 -15.06 -18.09
C ASN A 284 16.10 -14.71 -16.87
N MET A 285 15.17 -15.58 -16.47
CA MET A 285 14.26 -15.30 -15.36
C MET A 285 14.99 -15.15 -14.01
N PRO A 286 15.91 -16.05 -13.59
CA PRO A 286 16.63 -15.89 -12.33
C PRO A 286 17.47 -14.60 -12.19
N PRO A 287 18.31 -14.19 -13.16
CA PRO A 287 19.04 -12.92 -13.04
C PRO A 287 18.12 -11.70 -13.07
N THR A 288 16.96 -11.78 -13.73
CA THR A 288 15.94 -10.72 -13.70
C THR A 288 15.35 -10.58 -12.30
N ALA A 289 14.94 -11.69 -11.69
CA ALA A 289 14.47 -11.72 -10.31
C ALA A 289 15.48 -11.08 -9.35
N GLU A 290 16.77 -11.42 -9.49
CA GLU A 290 17.84 -10.85 -8.67
C GLU A 290 18.00 -9.35 -8.85
N ALA A 291 18.08 -8.87 -10.10
CA ALA A 291 18.29 -7.45 -10.41
C ALA A 291 17.17 -6.58 -9.83
N PHE A 292 15.92 -7.00 -10.03
CA PHE A 292 14.76 -6.27 -9.54
C PHE A 292 14.59 -6.39 -8.02
N ARG A 293 14.87 -7.55 -7.42
CA ARG A 293 14.88 -7.69 -5.96
C ARG A 293 15.88 -6.74 -5.31
N VAL A 294 17.09 -6.63 -5.87
CA VAL A 294 18.12 -5.72 -5.35
C VAL A 294 17.68 -4.27 -5.50
N TYR A 295 17.09 -3.91 -6.64
CA TYR A 295 16.68 -2.53 -6.90
C TYR A 295 15.49 -2.07 -6.04
N TYR A 296 14.44 -2.87 -5.96
CA TYR A 296 13.22 -2.54 -5.20
C TYR A 296 13.29 -2.92 -3.72
N ASN A 297 14.29 -3.72 -3.31
CA ASN A 297 14.43 -4.26 -1.96
C ASN A 297 13.16 -4.99 -1.46
N THR A 298 12.51 -5.72 -2.36
CA THR A 298 11.33 -6.55 -2.11
C THR A 298 11.31 -7.71 -3.10
N SER A 299 10.45 -8.70 -2.92
CA SER A 299 10.28 -9.81 -3.86
C SER A 299 9.47 -9.35 -5.08
N PRO A 300 10.05 -9.31 -6.29
CA PRO A 300 9.30 -9.07 -7.51
C PRO A 300 8.49 -10.31 -7.90
N VAL A 301 7.33 -10.09 -8.53
CA VAL A 301 6.52 -11.14 -9.15
C VAL A 301 6.72 -11.07 -10.66
N LEU A 302 7.33 -12.08 -11.27
CA LEU A 302 7.52 -12.18 -12.71
C LEU A 302 6.25 -12.73 -13.33
N TRP A 303 5.49 -11.87 -14.00
CA TRP A 303 4.31 -12.22 -14.79
C TRP A 303 4.76 -12.82 -16.12
N TRP A 304 4.87 -14.14 -16.15
CA TRP A 304 5.51 -14.91 -17.19
C TRP A 304 4.54 -15.37 -18.29
N ARG A 305 4.80 -14.92 -19.52
CA ARG A 305 4.04 -15.23 -20.73
C ARG A 305 4.96 -15.75 -21.85
N GLY A 306 4.36 -16.44 -22.82
CA GLY A 306 5.09 -17.02 -23.96
C GLY A 306 5.80 -18.33 -23.64
N TRP A 307 5.55 -18.92 -22.47
CA TRP A 307 6.10 -20.23 -22.07
C TRP A 307 5.36 -21.40 -22.74
N GLU A 308 4.11 -21.19 -23.15
CA GLU A 308 3.19 -22.20 -23.64
C GLU A 308 3.72 -22.92 -24.89
N LYS A 309 3.34 -24.19 -25.06
CA LYS A 309 3.75 -25.09 -26.16
C LYS A 309 3.91 -24.40 -27.52
N ASN A 310 2.86 -23.71 -27.94
CA ASN A 310 2.79 -23.06 -29.25
C ASN A 310 3.01 -21.55 -29.16
N GLY A 311 3.18 -20.99 -27.96
CA GLY A 311 3.29 -19.57 -27.69
C GLY A 311 1.98 -18.99 -27.14
N PHE A 312 2.09 -17.77 -26.62
CA PHE A 312 1.00 -17.06 -25.95
C PHE A 312 -0.25 -16.97 -26.83
N GLY A 313 -1.39 -17.42 -26.31
CA GLY A 313 -2.69 -17.30 -26.98
C GLY A 313 -2.89 -18.10 -28.28
N MET A 314 -1.94 -18.94 -28.71
CA MET A 314 -2.02 -19.67 -30.00
C MET A 314 -3.04 -20.81 -29.98
N THR A 315 -2.95 -21.69 -29.00
CA THR A 315 -3.78 -22.91 -28.92
C THR A 315 -4.46 -23.08 -27.56
N PRO A 316 -4.97 -22.02 -26.89
CA PRO A 316 -5.64 -22.23 -25.62
C PRO A 316 -6.82 -23.22 -25.75
N PRO A 317 -7.02 -24.15 -24.80
CA PRO A 317 -6.27 -24.34 -23.55
C PRO A 317 -5.10 -25.36 -23.63
N GLU A 318 -4.61 -25.72 -24.83
CA GLU A 318 -3.50 -26.66 -25.02
C GLU A 318 -2.13 -25.99 -24.80
N TYR A 319 -1.74 -25.82 -23.52
CA TYR A 319 -0.51 -25.13 -23.14
C TYR A 319 0.73 -26.02 -22.99
N PHE A 320 0.55 -27.33 -22.87
CA PHE A 320 1.62 -28.26 -22.52
C PHE A 320 2.09 -29.15 -23.67
N PRO A 321 3.38 -29.57 -23.66
CA PRO A 321 4.42 -29.16 -22.70
C PRO A 321 4.93 -27.72 -22.96
N PRO A 322 5.63 -27.08 -22.01
CA PRO A 322 6.28 -25.80 -22.25
C PRO A 322 7.27 -25.87 -23.41
N THR A 323 7.49 -24.72 -24.03
CA THR A 323 8.31 -24.58 -25.24
C THR A 323 9.73 -25.13 -25.09
N GLU A 324 10.42 -24.74 -24.02
CA GLU A 324 11.81 -25.15 -23.77
C GLU A 324 11.89 -26.45 -22.95
N GLY A 325 10.77 -27.16 -22.82
CA GLY A 325 10.64 -28.38 -22.03
C GLY A 325 10.46 -28.13 -20.53
N TRP A 326 10.05 -29.19 -19.83
CA TRP A 326 9.74 -29.12 -18.40
C TRP A 326 10.97 -28.84 -17.52
N ASP A 327 12.13 -29.39 -17.87
CA ASP A 327 13.36 -29.18 -17.08
C ASP A 327 13.78 -27.71 -17.05
N SER A 328 13.74 -27.04 -18.22
CA SER A 328 14.03 -25.60 -18.34
C SER A 328 12.98 -24.77 -17.60
N PHE A 329 11.70 -25.15 -17.70
CA PHE A 329 10.61 -24.47 -17.01
C PHE A 329 10.79 -24.50 -15.49
N VAL A 330 11.01 -25.70 -14.94
CA VAL A 330 11.22 -25.93 -13.50
C VAL A 330 12.50 -25.24 -13.02
N SER A 331 13.58 -25.29 -13.81
CA SER A 331 14.84 -24.62 -13.50
C SER A 331 14.68 -23.10 -13.39
N ALA A 332 13.91 -22.49 -14.29
CA ALA A 332 13.63 -21.05 -14.27
C ALA A 332 12.81 -20.64 -13.03
N VAL A 333 11.72 -21.37 -12.73
CA VAL A 333 10.85 -21.11 -11.58
C VAL A 333 11.64 -21.18 -10.27
N TYR A 334 12.28 -22.31 -9.98
CA TYR A 334 13.06 -22.46 -8.75
C TYR A 334 14.33 -21.61 -8.75
N GLY A 335 14.87 -21.27 -9.92
CA GLY A 335 15.95 -20.31 -10.04
C GLY A 335 15.54 -18.91 -9.61
N ALA A 336 14.36 -18.45 -10.03
CA ALA A 336 13.78 -17.18 -9.59
C ALA A 336 13.54 -17.17 -8.07
N HIS A 337 13.00 -18.26 -7.51
CA HIS A 337 12.81 -18.41 -6.06
C HIS A 337 14.12 -18.26 -5.29
N ARG A 338 15.19 -18.95 -5.71
CA ARG A 338 16.52 -18.85 -5.09
C ARG A 338 17.10 -17.44 -5.17
N LYS A 339 16.68 -16.65 -6.16
CA LYS A 339 17.05 -15.24 -6.32
C LYS A 339 16.07 -14.26 -5.67
N GLY A 340 15.08 -14.78 -4.95
CA GLY A 340 14.10 -14.03 -4.15
C GLY A 340 12.95 -13.43 -4.96
N GLY A 341 12.74 -13.87 -6.20
CA GLY A 341 11.56 -13.56 -7.00
C GLY A 341 10.48 -14.63 -6.88
N ARG A 342 9.29 -14.29 -7.37
CA ARG A 342 8.10 -15.15 -7.46
C ARG A 342 7.64 -15.21 -8.91
N VAL A 343 6.94 -16.26 -9.30
CA VAL A 343 6.51 -16.46 -10.69
C VAL A 343 5.00 -16.57 -10.75
N MET A 344 4.41 -15.68 -11.54
CA MET A 344 3.02 -15.69 -11.93
C MET A 344 2.94 -16.16 -13.38
N VAL A 345 2.05 -17.08 -13.70
CA VAL A 345 1.71 -17.39 -15.10
C VAL A 345 0.23 -17.09 -15.29
N LEU A 346 -0.12 -16.74 -16.50
CA LEU A 346 -1.52 -16.70 -16.89
C LEU A 346 -1.89 -17.94 -17.70
N VAL A 347 -3.13 -18.36 -17.52
CA VAL A 347 -3.78 -19.43 -18.28
C VAL A 347 -4.71 -18.72 -19.26
N PRO A 348 -4.29 -18.49 -20.52
CA PRO A 348 -4.84 -17.44 -21.41
C PRO A 348 -6.27 -17.64 -21.92
N SER A 349 -7.08 -18.50 -21.29
CA SER A 349 -8.53 -18.42 -21.45
C SER A 349 -9.27 -19.29 -20.43
N LEU A 350 -9.81 -18.65 -19.40
CA LEU A 350 -10.96 -19.16 -18.65
C LEU A 350 -12.24 -19.16 -19.52
N LEU A 351 -12.29 -18.34 -20.57
CA LEU A 351 -13.51 -18.06 -21.33
C LEU A 351 -13.56 -18.74 -22.70
N CYS A 352 -12.43 -19.10 -23.32
CA CYS A 352 -12.35 -19.47 -24.75
C CYS A 352 -11.62 -20.79 -25.04
N TYR A 353 -12.00 -21.44 -26.14
CA TYR A 353 -11.30 -22.59 -26.75
C TYR A 353 -10.87 -22.23 -28.18
N SER A 354 -9.59 -22.35 -28.50
CA SER A 354 -9.04 -22.00 -29.81
C SER A 354 -9.41 -23.05 -30.86
N PHE A 355 -9.76 -22.61 -32.08
CA PHE A 355 -9.92 -23.51 -33.23
C PHE A 355 -8.60 -24.13 -33.71
N ASN A 356 -7.45 -23.64 -33.22
CA ASN A 356 -6.14 -24.22 -33.50
C ASN A 356 -5.74 -25.31 -32.50
N ALA A 357 -6.49 -25.50 -31.41
CA ALA A 357 -6.26 -26.60 -30.48
C ALA A 357 -6.71 -27.93 -31.11
N SER A 358 -5.88 -28.97 -31.06
CA SER A 358 -6.15 -30.25 -31.71
C SER A 358 -7.45 -30.96 -31.26
N SER A 359 -7.95 -30.61 -30.07
CA SER A 359 -9.12 -31.20 -29.42
C SER A 359 -10.39 -30.33 -29.47
N TRP A 360 -10.44 -29.30 -30.32
CA TRP A 360 -11.56 -28.35 -30.34
C TRP A 360 -12.91 -28.98 -30.73
N GLN A 361 -12.92 -30.02 -31.57
CA GLN A 361 -14.16 -30.60 -32.13
C GLN A 361 -15.09 -31.16 -31.04
N GLU A 362 -14.52 -31.77 -30.00
CA GLU A 362 -15.29 -32.26 -28.86
C GLU A 362 -15.80 -31.11 -27.99
N ALA A 363 -14.94 -30.10 -27.76
CA ALA A 363 -15.25 -28.96 -26.90
C ALA A 363 -16.44 -28.12 -27.41
N VAL A 364 -16.71 -28.10 -28.71
CA VAL A 364 -17.87 -27.39 -29.32
C VAL A 364 -19.23 -27.86 -28.80
N ASN A 365 -19.31 -29.09 -28.28
CA ASN A 365 -20.55 -29.60 -27.68
C ASN A 365 -20.90 -28.91 -26.36
N TYR A 366 -19.91 -28.30 -25.70
CA TYR A 366 -20.04 -27.63 -24.40
C TYR A 366 -20.03 -26.11 -24.50
N ALA A 367 -20.13 -25.57 -25.72
CA ALA A 367 -20.15 -24.14 -25.99
C ALA A 367 -21.60 -23.60 -26.07
N PRO A 368 -21.87 -22.40 -25.51
CA PRO A 368 -23.16 -21.76 -25.66
C PRO A 368 -23.38 -21.32 -27.11
N ARG A 369 -24.64 -21.30 -27.54
CA ARG A 369 -25.05 -20.84 -28.87
C ARG A 369 -26.00 -19.68 -28.78
N ASP A 370 -25.82 -18.73 -29.70
CA ASP A 370 -26.72 -17.60 -29.88
C ASP A 370 -28.10 -18.06 -30.37
N ARG A 371 -29.06 -17.14 -30.46
CA ARG A 371 -30.42 -17.43 -30.93
C ARG A 371 -30.48 -18.14 -32.27
N TRP A 372 -29.53 -17.88 -33.16
CA TRP A 372 -29.51 -18.45 -34.51
C TRP A 372 -28.75 -19.77 -34.59
N GLY A 373 -28.23 -20.27 -33.46
CA GLY A 373 -27.50 -21.53 -33.37
C GLY A 373 -26.00 -21.39 -33.64
N ASN A 374 -25.49 -20.16 -33.79
CA ASN A 374 -24.07 -19.94 -33.99
C ASN A 374 -23.33 -20.00 -32.66
N LEU A 375 -22.07 -20.42 -32.72
CA LEU A 375 -21.15 -20.32 -31.59
C LEU A 375 -20.83 -18.85 -31.31
N TYR A 376 -20.75 -18.50 -30.03
CA TYR A 376 -20.11 -17.26 -29.63
C TYR A 376 -18.61 -17.38 -29.90
N THR A 377 -18.11 -16.63 -30.88
CA THR A 377 -16.68 -16.62 -31.22
C THR A 377 -15.97 -15.40 -30.67
N HIS A 378 -14.75 -15.58 -30.19
CA HIS A 378 -13.85 -14.51 -29.82
C HIS A 378 -12.68 -14.47 -30.81
N THR A 379 -12.27 -13.27 -31.22
CA THR A 379 -11.12 -13.04 -32.10
C THR A 379 -10.10 -12.24 -31.32
N TRP A 380 -8.86 -12.71 -31.34
CA TRP A 380 -7.73 -11.98 -30.79
C TRP A 380 -6.57 -12.03 -31.79
N TYR A 381 -5.65 -11.09 -31.66
CA TYR A 381 -4.50 -10.97 -32.55
C TYR A 381 -3.25 -11.24 -31.74
N ILE A 382 -2.42 -12.17 -32.21
CA ILE A 382 -1.16 -12.52 -31.55
C ILE A 382 -0.05 -12.62 -32.56
N HIS A 383 1.20 -12.68 -32.11
CA HIS A 383 2.33 -12.90 -32.99
C HIS A 383 2.74 -14.36 -32.95
N ASN A 384 3.04 -14.92 -34.11
CA ASN A 384 3.68 -16.23 -34.16
C ASN A 384 5.18 -16.11 -33.80
N ASN A 385 5.88 -17.24 -33.75
CA ASN A 385 7.31 -17.32 -33.45
C ASN A 385 8.23 -16.53 -34.42
N SER A 386 7.70 -16.06 -35.55
CA SER A 386 8.40 -15.24 -36.54
C SER A 386 8.05 -13.74 -36.44
N GLY A 387 7.28 -13.33 -35.43
CA GLY A 387 6.88 -11.93 -35.22
C GLY A 387 5.75 -11.45 -36.13
N ILE A 388 5.06 -12.34 -36.85
CA ILE A 388 3.95 -11.98 -37.75
C ILE A 388 2.63 -11.94 -36.97
N ILE A 389 1.83 -10.87 -37.14
CA ILE A 389 0.45 -10.81 -36.61
C ILE A 389 -0.37 -11.92 -37.25
N VAL A 390 -0.85 -12.84 -36.42
CA VAL A 390 -1.79 -13.91 -36.78
C VAL A 390 -3.10 -13.66 -36.05
N LYS A 391 -4.18 -13.58 -36.83
CA LYS A 391 -5.54 -13.58 -36.31
C LYS A 391 -5.84 -14.96 -35.73
N GLN A 392 -6.18 -15.03 -34.45
CA GLN A 392 -6.70 -16.21 -33.81
C GLN A 392 -8.21 -16.10 -33.67
N VAL A 393 -8.86 -17.26 -33.73
CA VAL A 393 -10.29 -17.38 -33.47
C VAL A 393 -10.49 -18.57 -32.56
N GLY A 394 -11.33 -18.36 -31.55
CA GLY A 394 -11.85 -19.41 -30.70
C GLY A 394 -13.33 -19.21 -30.44
N PHE A 395 -13.91 -20.10 -29.67
CA PHE A 395 -15.29 -20.02 -29.22
C PHE A 395 -15.37 -20.00 -27.70
N VAL A 396 -16.39 -19.33 -27.19
CA VAL A 396 -16.66 -19.22 -25.76
C VAL A 396 -17.02 -20.60 -25.21
N MET A 397 -16.51 -20.93 -24.03
CA MET A 397 -16.86 -22.14 -23.29
C MET A 397 -17.88 -21.81 -22.21
N ALA A 398 -18.90 -22.66 -22.06
CA ALA A 398 -19.79 -22.59 -20.91
C ALA A 398 -19.13 -23.26 -19.69
N PRO A 399 -19.48 -22.85 -18.45
CA PRO A 399 -18.94 -23.42 -17.22
C PRO A 399 -19.52 -24.81 -16.90
N THR A 400 -19.14 -25.78 -17.73
CA THR A 400 -19.52 -27.20 -17.64
C THR A 400 -18.46 -27.98 -16.86
N ASP A 401 -18.76 -29.22 -16.46
CA ASP A 401 -17.77 -30.12 -15.83
C ASP A 401 -16.58 -30.37 -16.77
N PHE A 402 -16.83 -30.52 -18.07
CA PHE A 402 -15.77 -30.61 -19.10
C PHE A 402 -14.79 -29.44 -18.99
N TRP A 403 -15.31 -28.23 -18.85
CA TRP A 403 -14.47 -27.04 -18.78
C TRP A 403 -13.76 -26.90 -17.44
N LEU A 404 -14.45 -27.21 -16.33
CA LEU A 404 -13.86 -27.28 -15.00
C LEU A 404 -12.66 -28.22 -14.99
N GLU A 405 -12.81 -29.45 -15.47
CA GLU A 405 -11.74 -30.45 -15.51
C GLU A 405 -10.56 -29.97 -16.36
N LYS A 406 -10.81 -29.30 -17.48
CA LYS A 406 -9.75 -28.75 -18.34
C LYS A 406 -8.92 -27.70 -17.59
N ILE A 407 -9.56 -26.73 -16.94
CA ILE A 407 -8.89 -25.67 -16.18
C ILE A 407 -8.18 -26.25 -14.95
N LEU A 408 -8.84 -27.16 -14.22
CA LEU A 408 -8.28 -27.80 -13.04
C LEU A 408 -7.00 -28.59 -13.36
N ASN A 409 -7.01 -29.37 -14.44
CA ASN A 409 -5.83 -30.14 -14.84
C ASN A 409 -4.64 -29.22 -15.19
N ILE A 410 -4.91 -28.09 -15.84
CA ILE A 410 -3.86 -27.11 -16.19
C ILE A 410 -3.27 -26.47 -14.95
N THR A 411 -4.14 -25.97 -14.07
CA THR A 411 -3.74 -25.26 -12.86
C THR A 411 -3.01 -26.18 -11.87
N LEU A 412 -3.44 -27.44 -11.71
CA LEU A 412 -2.73 -28.43 -10.90
C LEU A 412 -1.31 -28.72 -11.42
N GLU A 413 -1.16 -28.84 -12.74
CA GLU A 413 0.13 -29.14 -13.35
C GLU A 413 1.17 -28.02 -13.14
N LEU A 414 0.69 -26.77 -13.15
CA LEU A 414 1.48 -25.58 -12.85
C LEU A 414 1.80 -25.47 -11.35
N ALA A 415 0.81 -25.69 -10.47
CA ALA A 415 0.99 -25.64 -9.03
C ALA A 415 2.02 -26.68 -8.54
N ARG A 416 1.99 -27.91 -9.08
CA ARG A 416 2.98 -28.97 -8.79
C ARG A 416 4.42 -28.57 -9.15
N ARG A 417 4.60 -27.59 -10.03
CA ARG A 417 5.92 -27.14 -10.53
C ARG A 417 6.40 -25.85 -9.89
N GLY A 418 5.73 -25.41 -8.81
CA GLY A 418 6.18 -24.29 -8.01
C GLY A 418 5.76 -22.92 -8.53
N ILE A 419 4.79 -22.83 -9.45
CA ILE A 419 4.18 -21.55 -9.78
C ILE A 419 3.53 -20.95 -8.52
N ASP A 420 3.77 -19.66 -8.29
CA ASP A 420 3.31 -18.95 -7.09
C ASP A 420 1.93 -18.30 -7.29
N VAL A 421 1.65 -17.79 -8.49
CA VAL A 421 0.33 -17.25 -8.87
C VAL A 421 -0.12 -17.83 -10.19
N ILE A 422 -1.34 -18.33 -10.24
CA ILE A 422 -1.97 -18.76 -11.50
C ILE A 422 -3.12 -17.79 -11.81
N GLN A 423 -2.93 -16.95 -12.82
CA GLN A 423 -3.94 -16.00 -13.28
C GLN A 423 -4.91 -16.68 -14.24
N LEU A 424 -6.19 -16.61 -13.93
CA LEU A 424 -7.26 -17.06 -14.82
C LEU A 424 -7.68 -15.91 -15.74
N ASP A 425 -7.13 -15.92 -16.95
CA ASP A 425 -7.32 -14.88 -17.96
C ASP A 425 -8.73 -14.95 -18.58
N GLY A 426 -9.33 -13.85 -18.98
CA GLY A 426 -10.74 -13.78 -19.40
C GLY A 426 -11.74 -13.76 -18.23
N GLY A 427 -11.26 -13.64 -16.99
CA GLY A 427 -12.05 -13.81 -15.77
C GLY A 427 -12.10 -12.58 -14.86
N PRO A 428 -13.20 -12.30 -14.16
CA PRO A 428 -14.50 -13.00 -14.21
C PRO A 428 -15.22 -12.82 -15.56
N PRO A 429 -15.65 -13.93 -16.20
CA PRO A 429 -16.24 -13.91 -17.52
C PRO A 429 -17.66 -13.34 -17.46
N GLN A 430 -18.04 -12.47 -18.39
CA GLN A 430 -19.43 -12.06 -18.52
C GLN A 430 -20.33 -13.27 -18.87
N PRO A 431 -21.56 -13.32 -18.35
CA PRO A 431 -22.54 -14.33 -18.75
C PRO A 431 -22.91 -14.27 -20.23
N TYR A 432 -22.81 -15.42 -20.92
CA TYR A 432 -23.33 -15.61 -22.28
C TYR A 432 -24.65 -16.37 -22.25
N LEU A 433 -25.63 -15.88 -23.01
CA LEU A 433 -26.97 -16.46 -23.06
C LEU A 433 -27.01 -17.63 -24.04
N ASN A 434 -27.42 -18.80 -23.57
CA ASN A 434 -27.56 -19.97 -24.44
C ASN A 434 -29.01 -20.14 -24.92
N TYR A 435 -29.18 -20.43 -26.21
CA TYR A 435 -30.51 -20.65 -26.82
C TYR A 435 -30.72 -22.09 -27.32
N HIS A 436 -29.67 -22.91 -27.40
CA HIS A 436 -29.73 -24.23 -28.07
C HIS A 436 -29.07 -25.35 -27.26
N GLY A 437 -29.35 -26.58 -27.67
CA GLY A 437 -28.77 -27.78 -27.07
C GLY A 437 -29.22 -28.00 -25.62
N ASP A 438 -28.39 -28.73 -24.89
CA ASP A 438 -28.69 -29.24 -23.54
C ASP A 438 -28.14 -28.33 -22.41
N LEU A 439 -27.38 -27.28 -22.75
CA LEU A 439 -26.95 -26.29 -21.77
C LEU A 439 -28.17 -25.50 -21.26
N PRO A 440 -28.18 -25.07 -19.98
CA PRO A 440 -29.25 -24.22 -19.44
C PRO A 440 -29.47 -23.00 -20.34
N LYS A 441 -30.74 -22.68 -20.59
CA LYS A 441 -31.12 -21.66 -21.57
C LYS A 441 -31.38 -20.31 -20.93
N GLY A 442 -31.01 -19.24 -21.64
CA GLY A 442 -31.16 -17.86 -21.21
C GLY A 442 -30.14 -17.44 -20.15
N GLY A 443 -30.52 -16.43 -19.38
CA GLY A 443 -29.77 -15.89 -18.25
C GLY A 443 -30.11 -16.60 -16.95
N GLY A 444 -30.47 -15.85 -15.90
CA GLY A 444 -30.62 -16.39 -14.55
C GLY A 444 -29.29 -16.41 -13.79
N SER A 445 -29.08 -17.38 -12.90
CA SER A 445 -27.89 -17.45 -12.05
C SER A 445 -26.88 -18.54 -12.44
N TRP A 446 -27.26 -19.46 -13.33
CA TRP A 446 -26.52 -20.70 -13.58
C TRP A 446 -25.09 -20.46 -14.09
N TRP A 447 -24.87 -19.46 -14.95
CA TRP A 447 -23.55 -19.17 -15.49
C TRP A 447 -22.57 -18.75 -14.40
N ALA A 448 -22.97 -17.75 -13.60
CA ALA A 448 -22.15 -17.24 -12.51
C ALA A 448 -21.94 -18.29 -11.42
N SER A 449 -23.00 -19.01 -11.01
CA SER A 449 -22.89 -20.03 -9.97
C SER A 449 -21.90 -21.13 -10.34
N ARG A 450 -21.90 -21.56 -11.61
CA ARG A 450 -21.00 -22.61 -12.11
C ARG A 450 -19.57 -22.11 -12.30
N TYR A 451 -19.36 -20.86 -12.72
CA TYR A 451 -18.01 -20.30 -12.74
C TYR A 451 -17.43 -20.10 -11.33
N LEU A 452 -18.23 -19.65 -10.36
CA LEU A 452 -17.79 -19.55 -8.96
C LEU A 452 -17.37 -20.93 -8.42
N GLU A 453 -18.07 -21.99 -8.83
CA GLU A 453 -17.66 -23.36 -8.50
C GLU A 453 -16.32 -23.74 -9.14
N ILE A 454 -16.05 -23.37 -10.40
CA ILE A 454 -14.74 -23.58 -11.03
C ILE A 454 -13.64 -22.89 -10.23
N TYR A 455 -13.81 -21.60 -9.90
CA TYR A 455 -12.83 -20.86 -9.10
C TYR A 455 -12.60 -21.49 -7.72
N ARG A 456 -13.69 -21.90 -7.04
CA ARG A 456 -13.64 -22.56 -5.73
C ARG A 456 -12.85 -23.86 -5.81
N VAL A 457 -13.22 -24.76 -6.72
CA VAL A 457 -12.59 -26.08 -6.87
C VAL A 457 -11.12 -25.93 -7.27
N VAL A 458 -10.82 -25.09 -8.26
CA VAL A 458 -9.44 -24.82 -8.67
C VAL A 458 -8.61 -24.37 -7.48
N ARG A 459 -9.05 -23.35 -6.75
CA ARG A 459 -8.34 -22.81 -5.58
C ARG A 459 -8.11 -23.86 -4.50
N GLU A 460 -9.14 -24.62 -4.14
CA GLU A 460 -9.06 -25.65 -3.10
C GLU A 460 -8.05 -26.75 -3.48
N GLU A 461 -8.12 -27.26 -4.72
CA GLU A 461 -7.28 -28.36 -5.16
C GLU A 461 -5.82 -27.95 -5.38
N ILE A 462 -5.54 -26.77 -5.96
CA ILE A 462 -4.14 -26.32 -6.12
C ILE A 462 -3.47 -26.05 -4.77
N ARG A 463 -4.22 -25.59 -3.76
CA ARG A 463 -3.69 -25.34 -2.41
C ARG A 463 -3.42 -26.61 -1.61
N ARG A 464 -4.09 -27.72 -1.94
CA ARG A 464 -3.71 -29.04 -1.40
C ARG A 464 -2.33 -29.49 -1.89
N VAL A 465 -1.91 -29.03 -3.06
CA VAL A 465 -0.59 -29.32 -3.64
C VAL A 465 0.45 -28.31 -3.16
N ASN A 466 0.12 -27.02 -3.20
CA ASN A 466 0.99 -25.94 -2.78
C ASN A 466 0.18 -24.92 -1.94
N PRO A 467 0.23 -24.96 -0.60
CA PRO A 467 -0.58 -24.11 0.26
C PRO A 467 -0.39 -22.60 0.04
N GLU A 468 0.79 -22.20 -0.46
CA GLU A 468 1.19 -20.80 -0.67
C GLU A 468 0.82 -20.27 -2.07
N VAL A 469 0.20 -21.09 -2.93
CA VAL A 469 -0.20 -20.66 -4.27
C VAL A 469 -1.41 -19.72 -4.21
N ALA A 470 -1.35 -18.68 -5.03
CA ALA A 470 -2.40 -17.69 -5.19
C ALA A 470 -3.14 -17.82 -6.53
N ILE A 471 -4.39 -17.37 -6.57
CA ILE A 471 -5.19 -17.21 -7.78
C ILE A 471 -5.18 -15.74 -8.18
N GLY A 472 -4.75 -15.49 -9.42
CA GLY A 472 -4.91 -14.20 -10.09
C GLY A 472 -6.14 -14.17 -10.99
N SER A 473 -6.58 -12.99 -11.40
CA SER A 473 -7.62 -12.81 -12.43
C SER A 473 -7.32 -11.63 -13.36
N GLU A 474 -7.91 -11.62 -14.56
CA GLU A 474 -7.80 -10.50 -15.51
C GLU A 474 -8.57 -9.26 -15.04
N TRP A 475 -9.73 -9.43 -14.40
CA TRP A 475 -10.52 -8.34 -13.83
C TRP A 475 -11.08 -8.70 -12.45
N MET A 476 -11.91 -7.81 -11.92
CA MET A 476 -12.57 -7.93 -10.62
C MET A 476 -14.09 -7.97 -10.76
N ALA A 477 -14.75 -8.80 -9.95
CA ALA A 477 -16.18 -8.77 -9.70
C ALA A 477 -16.44 -9.21 -8.26
N GLU A 478 -17.38 -8.54 -7.58
CA GLU A 478 -17.53 -8.67 -6.12
C GLU A 478 -17.73 -10.11 -5.64
N THR A 479 -18.50 -10.93 -6.37
CA THR A 479 -18.76 -12.33 -6.00
C THR A 479 -17.55 -13.26 -6.09
N TYR A 480 -16.49 -12.84 -6.78
CA TYR A 480 -15.28 -13.65 -6.95
C TYR A 480 -14.20 -13.33 -5.89
N ILE A 481 -14.39 -12.29 -5.07
CA ILE A 481 -13.47 -11.89 -4.00
C ILE A 481 -13.02 -13.08 -3.13
N PRO A 482 -13.89 -14.03 -2.70
CA PRO A 482 -13.44 -15.13 -1.85
C PRO A 482 -12.46 -16.12 -2.49
N TYR A 483 -12.33 -16.09 -3.82
CA TYR A 483 -11.59 -17.08 -4.60
C TYR A 483 -10.38 -16.50 -5.34
N ILE A 484 -10.30 -15.18 -5.47
CA ILE A 484 -9.21 -14.46 -6.15
C ILE A 484 -8.38 -13.72 -5.11
N ASP A 485 -7.06 -13.91 -5.14
CA ASP A 485 -6.14 -13.21 -4.23
C ASP A 485 -5.73 -11.84 -4.78
N MET A 486 -5.64 -11.72 -6.11
CA MET A 486 -5.23 -10.52 -6.81
C MET A 486 -5.86 -10.41 -8.20
N ALA A 487 -6.25 -9.21 -8.65
CA ALA A 487 -6.75 -8.97 -10.00
C ALA A 487 -6.02 -7.82 -10.71
N ASN A 488 -6.00 -7.86 -12.05
CA ASN A 488 -5.46 -6.77 -12.86
C ASN A 488 -6.49 -5.62 -12.94
N ASP A 489 -6.02 -4.40 -12.70
CA ASP A 489 -6.72 -3.17 -13.08
C ASP A 489 -6.04 -2.54 -14.29
N GLU A 490 -6.81 -2.54 -15.36
CA GLU A 490 -6.39 -2.12 -16.68
C GLU A 490 -6.52 -0.61 -16.86
N VAL A 491 -7.40 0.04 -16.09
CA VAL A 491 -7.68 1.48 -16.19
C VAL A 491 -6.42 2.31 -15.94
N VAL A 492 -5.66 1.96 -14.90
CA VAL A 492 -4.41 2.65 -14.57
C VAL A 492 -3.31 2.33 -15.58
N GLY A 493 -3.34 1.15 -16.23
CA GLY A 493 -2.36 0.74 -17.23
C GLY A 493 -2.45 1.46 -18.57
N GLY A 494 -3.48 2.29 -18.77
CA GLY A 494 -3.71 3.03 -20.00
C GLY A 494 -4.66 2.36 -20.98
N LEU A 495 -5.37 1.31 -20.55
CA LEU A 495 -6.53 0.83 -21.27
C LEU A 495 -7.64 1.88 -21.19
N ASP A 496 -7.70 2.69 -22.24
CA ASP A 496 -8.83 3.56 -22.51
C ASP A 496 -9.97 2.70 -23.09
N PRO A 497 -11.17 2.65 -22.47
CA PRO A 497 -12.37 2.00 -22.99
C PRO A 497 -12.76 2.48 -24.40
N VAL A 498 -12.23 3.62 -24.86
CA VAL A 498 -12.24 4.03 -26.28
C VAL A 498 -11.81 2.89 -27.20
N GLY A 499 -10.80 2.11 -26.79
CA GLY A 499 -10.26 0.97 -27.55
C GLY A 499 -11.09 -0.31 -27.53
N ILE A 500 -12.03 -0.45 -26.59
CA ILE A 500 -12.86 -1.66 -26.40
C ILE A 500 -14.34 -1.36 -26.71
N GLY A 501 -14.60 -0.36 -27.56
CA GLY A 501 -15.94 -0.08 -28.11
C GLY A 501 -16.86 0.77 -27.24
N PHE A 502 -16.46 1.18 -26.03
CA PHE A 502 -17.22 2.15 -25.22
C PHE A 502 -17.30 3.53 -25.89
N GLY A 503 -16.28 3.92 -26.66
CA GLY A 503 -16.24 5.22 -27.36
C GLY A 503 -17.15 5.35 -28.58
N ILE A 504 -17.88 4.29 -28.95
CA ILE A 504 -18.83 4.34 -30.07
C ILE A 504 -20.06 5.18 -29.70
N PHE A 505 -20.52 5.13 -28.45
CA PHE A 505 -21.81 5.67 -28.02
C PHE A 505 -21.73 7.00 -27.27
N TYR A 506 -20.54 7.39 -26.81
CA TYR A 506 -20.31 8.51 -25.89
C TYR A 506 -19.10 9.35 -26.30
N ASN A 507 -19.08 10.65 -25.99
CA ASN A 507 -17.87 11.47 -26.11
C ASN A 507 -16.87 11.18 -24.97
N THR A 508 -15.91 10.33 -25.25
CA THR A 508 -14.97 9.78 -24.27
C THR A 508 -13.94 10.76 -23.75
N SER A 509 -13.69 11.87 -24.45
CA SER A 509 -12.82 12.95 -23.94
C SER A 509 -13.33 13.60 -22.65
N LEU A 510 -14.58 13.31 -22.28
CA LEU A 510 -15.26 13.84 -21.09
C LEU A 510 -15.37 12.80 -19.95
N ASN A 511 -14.86 11.59 -20.16
CA ASN A 511 -14.85 10.54 -19.14
C ASN A 511 -13.72 10.76 -18.13
N SER A 512 -13.95 10.38 -16.88
CA SER A 512 -12.91 10.30 -15.86
C SER A 512 -13.04 8.98 -15.12
N TYR A 513 -11.92 8.45 -14.68
CA TYR A 513 -11.90 7.27 -13.82
C TYR A 513 -11.89 7.69 -12.36
N ILE A 514 -12.57 6.89 -11.55
CA ILE A 514 -12.67 7.08 -10.11
C ILE A 514 -12.35 5.75 -9.42
N PRO A 515 -11.78 5.77 -8.22
CA PRO A 515 -11.48 4.57 -7.45
C PRO A 515 -12.74 4.03 -6.74
N LEU A 516 -13.78 3.73 -7.53
CA LEU A 516 -15.08 3.26 -7.05
C LEU A 516 -14.97 1.87 -6.43
N TRP A 517 -14.28 0.94 -7.10
CA TRP A 517 -14.01 -0.40 -6.57
C TRP A 517 -13.23 -0.28 -5.26
N GLN A 518 -12.20 0.54 -5.22
CA GLN A 518 -11.34 0.70 -4.05
C GLN A 518 -12.13 1.29 -2.87
N ALA A 519 -13.03 2.25 -3.12
CA ALA A 519 -13.91 2.83 -2.11
C ALA A 519 -14.86 1.79 -1.47
N VAL A 520 -15.27 0.75 -2.22
CA VAL A 520 -16.14 -0.32 -1.72
C VAL A 520 -15.33 -1.49 -1.14
N TYR A 521 -14.35 -1.99 -1.89
CA TYR A 521 -13.77 -3.32 -1.74
C TYR A 521 -12.23 -3.41 -1.62
N HIS A 522 -11.48 -2.30 -1.56
CA HIS A 522 -10.00 -2.37 -1.49
C HIS A 522 -9.48 -3.31 -0.38
N GLU A 523 -10.13 -3.27 0.79
CA GLU A 523 -9.73 -4.06 1.96
C GLU A 523 -9.89 -5.59 1.81
N TYR A 524 -10.48 -6.08 0.71
CA TYR A 524 -10.79 -7.51 0.52
C TYR A 524 -9.95 -8.23 -0.54
N MET A 525 -9.37 -7.51 -1.51
CA MET A 525 -8.65 -8.12 -2.63
C MET A 525 -7.54 -7.20 -3.15
N LEU A 526 -6.37 -7.79 -3.45
CA LEU A 526 -5.27 -7.03 -4.03
C LEU A 526 -5.55 -6.67 -5.49
N LEU A 527 -5.09 -5.51 -5.90
CA LEU A 527 -5.10 -5.09 -7.31
C LEU A 527 -3.67 -4.77 -7.77
N PHE A 528 -3.42 -4.98 -9.05
CA PHE A 528 -2.21 -4.50 -9.71
C PHE A 528 -2.54 -3.73 -10.98
N SER A 529 -1.79 -2.67 -11.25
CA SER A 529 -1.99 -1.81 -12.42
C SER A 529 -1.09 -2.25 -13.56
N SER A 530 -1.62 -2.43 -14.78
CA SER A 530 -0.85 -2.82 -15.96
C SER A 530 -0.01 -1.67 -16.58
N ILE A 531 0.90 -1.07 -15.83
CA ILE A 531 1.71 0.08 -16.29
C ILE A 531 2.92 -0.42 -17.07
N LEU A 532 2.80 -0.42 -18.38
CA LEU A 532 3.83 -0.96 -19.26
C LEU A 532 4.57 0.22 -19.87
N PHE A 533 5.88 0.08 -20.07
CA PHE A 533 6.83 1.12 -20.49
C PHE A 533 7.46 1.98 -19.40
N VAL A 534 8.76 1.72 -19.21
CA VAL A 534 9.66 2.49 -18.35
C VAL A 534 10.93 2.89 -19.13
N ASP A 535 10.87 2.98 -20.47
CA ASP A 535 12.02 3.34 -21.33
C ASP A 535 12.18 4.85 -21.59
N GLY A 536 11.19 5.68 -21.23
CA GLY A 536 11.23 7.14 -21.45
C GLY A 536 10.20 7.68 -22.45
N ARG A 537 9.65 6.82 -23.34
CA ARG A 537 8.61 7.22 -24.29
C ARG A 537 7.35 7.64 -23.53
N ASP A 538 6.70 8.72 -23.98
CA ASP A 538 5.47 9.27 -23.39
C ASP A 538 5.52 9.43 -21.85
N SER A 539 6.72 9.70 -21.30
CA SER A 539 7.01 9.59 -19.86
C SER A 539 5.97 10.22 -18.91
N LEU A 540 5.40 11.38 -19.24
CA LEU A 540 4.42 12.04 -18.38
C LEU A 540 3.09 11.27 -18.27
N TYR A 541 2.71 10.51 -19.31
CA TYR A 541 1.56 9.61 -19.28
C TYR A 541 1.76 8.47 -18.28
N TYR A 542 2.91 7.77 -18.36
CA TYR A 542 3.22 6.67 -17.45
C TYR A 542 3.52 7.13 -16.02
N LEU A 543 4.13 8.32 -15.84
CA LEU A 543 4.29 8.94 -14.52
C LEU A 543 2.94 9.24 -13.85
N ARG A 544 1.94 9.71 -14.61
CA ARG A 544 0.58 9.88 -14.11
C ARG A 544 -0.02 8.54 -13.66
N ASN A 545 0.17 7.49 -14.45
CA ASN A 545 -0.38 6.17 -14.14
C ASN A 545 0.29 5.55 -12.90
N LEU A 546 1.61 5.72 -12.73
CA LEU A 546 2.32 5.40 -11.48
C LEU A 546 1.77 6.18 -10.28
N ALA A 547 1.41 7.45 -10.47
CA ALA A 547 0.79 8.23 -9.40
C ALA A 547 -0.60 7.67 -9.02
N LEU A 548 -1.41 7.26 -10.00
CA LEU A 548 -2.72 6.64 -9.77
C LEU A 548 -2.61 5.30 -9.06
N SER A 549 -1.69 4.41 -9.48
CA SER A 549 -1.51 3.11 -8.81
C SER A 549 -1.21 3.28 -7.32
N LEU A 550 -0.33 4.22 -6.98
CA LEU A 550 -0.03 4.57 -5.59
C LEU A 550 -1.29 5.03 -4.83
N VAL A 551 -2.01 6.03 -5.35
CA VAL A 551 -3.13 6.61 -4.61
C VAL A 551 -4.37 5.71 -4.59
N TRP A 552 -4.41 4.66 -5.42
CA TRP A 552 -5.45 3.62 -5.38
C TRP A 552 -5.00 2.34 -4.64
N GLY A 553 -3.76 2.31 -4.14
CA GLY A 553 -3.19 1.20 -3.37
C GLY A 553 -2.83 -0.04 -4.20
N GLU A 554 -2.69 0.12 -5.50
CA GLU A 554 -2.39 -0.98 -6.43
C GLU A 554 -0.90 -1.27 -6.48
N ALA A 555 -0.54 -2.53 -6.71
CA ALA A 555 0.84 -2.88 -7.02
C ALA A 555 1.15 -2.43 -8.46
N PRO A 556 2.20 -1.63 -8.71
CA PRO A 556 2.57 -1.29 -10.06
C PRO A 556 3.13 -2.53 -10.78
N MET A 557 2.64 -2.80 -11.98
CA MET A 557 3.35 -3.61 -12.96
C MET A 557 4.35 -2.72 -13.70
N VAL A 558 5.51 -3.26 -14.07
CA VAL A 558 6.50 -2.61 -14.93
C VAL A 558 7.01 -3.61 -15.95
N ASP A 559 7.47 -3.12 -17.10
CA ASP A 559 8.10 -3.99 -18.09
C ASP A 559 9.45 -4.52 -17.60
N ALA A 560 9.75 -5.80 -17.83
CA ALA A 560 11.05 -6.37 -17.50
C ALA A 560 12.14 -6.08 -18.53
N ASP A 561 11.84 -5.73 -19.79
CA ASP A 561 12.81 -5.32 -20.82
C ASP A 561 12.16 -4.32 -21.78
N PRO A 562 12.00 -3.04 -21.40
CA PRO A 562 11.19 -2.09 -22.16
C PRO A 562 11.76 -1.70 -23.53
N GLN A 563 12.99 -2.15 -23.83
CA GLN A 563 13.63 -2.01 -25.13
C GLN A 563 13.77 -3.36 -25.88
N GLY A 564 13.29 -4.46 -25.30
CA GLY A 564 13.39 -5.87 -25.73
C GLY A 564 14.75 -6.27 -26.28
N THR A 565 15.75 -6.02 -25.47
CA THR A 565 17.12 -6.40 -25.76
C THR A 565 17.39 -7.90 -25.58
N GLY A 566 16.43 -8.67 -25.05
CA GLY A 566 16.66 -10.04 -24.59
C GLY A 566 17.49 -10.08 -23.30
N ARG A 567 17.58 -8.97 -22.57
CA ARG A 567 18.39 -8.80 -21.35
C ARG A 567 17.61 -8.04 -20.27
N PRO A 568 16.48 -8.59 -19.82
CA PRO A 568 15.57 -7.96 -18.85
C PRO A 568 16.22 -7.52 -17.53
N TYR A 569 17.30 -8.18 -17.13
CA TYR A 569 18.06 -7.83 -15.93
C TYR A 569 18.90 -6.53 -16.05
N ASN A 570 18.95 -5.88 -17.22
CA ASN A 570 19.75 -4.68 -17.45
C ASN A 570 18.98 -3.38 -17.17
N LEU A 571 18.92 -2.98 -15.90
CA LEU A 571 18.23 -1.75 -15.46
C LEU A 571 18.79 -0.44 -16.03
N LYS A 572 19.96 -0.46 -16.70
CA LYS A 572 20.54 0.74 -17.35
C LYS A 572 19.77 1.19 -18.60
N LEU A 573 18.85 0.36 -19.08
CA LEU A 573 18.02 0.62 -20.27
C LEU A 573 16.71 1.37 -19.94
N TYR A 574 16.51 1.74 -18.68
CA TYR A 574 15.28 2.35 -18.20
C TYR A 574 15.44 3.88 -18.07
N ASP A 575 14.35 4.62 -18.21
CA ASP A 575 14.31 6.02 -17.77
C ASP A 575 14.45 6.06 -16.25
N LEU A 576 15.58 6.60 -15.79
CA LEU A 576 15.94 6.63 -14.37
C LEU A 576 14.90 7.33 -13.50
N ARG A 577 14.16 8.32 -14.03
CA ARG A 577 13.16 9.06 -13.25
C ARG A 577 11.94 8.19 -13.00
N MET A 578 11.46 7.49 -14.03
CA MET A 578 10.32 6.57 -13.89
C MET A 578 10.68 5.36 -13.01
N LEU A 579 11.88 4.81 -13.20
CA LEU A 579 12.36 3.70 -12.37
C LEU A 579 12.47 4.12 -10.89
N GLU A 580 13.07 5.28 -10.59
CA GLU A 580 13.18 5.80 -9.23
C GLU A 580 11.81 6.13 -8.62
N TYR A 581 10.88 6.70 -9.41
CA TYR A 581 9.54 6.98 -8.93
C TYR A 581 8.77 5.70 -8.60
N SER A 582 8.84 4.69 -9.48
CA SER A 582 8.27 3.37 -9.19
C SER A 582 8.87 2.76 -7.93
N ARG A 583 10.19 2.91 -7.70
CA ARG A 583 10.85 2.43 -6.48
C ARG A 583 10.27 3.06 -5.22
N ARG A 584 10.02 4.38 -5.24
CA ARG A 584 9.40 5.11 -4.11
C ARG A 584 7.96 4.64 -3.84
N ILE A 585 7.19 4.36 -4.89
CA ILE A 585 5.83 3.81 -4.78
C ILE A 585 5.86 2.42 -4.15
N VAL A 586 6.73 1.55 -4.65
CA VAL A 586 6.93 0.20 -4.13
C VAL A 586 7.38 0.22 -2.68
N GLU A 587 8.31 1.11 -2.34
CA GLU A 587 8.78 1.32 -0.97
C GLU A 587 7.66 1.82 -0.04
N ALA A 588 6.83 2.76 -0.48
CA ALA A 588 5.66 3.19 0.28
C ALA A 588 4.71 2.03 0.57
N ARG A 589 4.31 1.31 -0.48
CA ARG A 589 3.34 0.21 -0.41
C ARG A 589 3.83 -0.95 0.46
N THR A 590 5.13 -1.26 0.44
CA THR A 590 5.69 -2.41 1.18
C THR A 590 6.23 -2.07 2.57
N LYS A 591 6.40 -0.78 2.89
CA LYS A 591 6.93 -0.32 4.18
C LYS A 591 5.98 0.68 4.85
N TYR A 592 6.32 1.96 4.86
CA TYR A 592 5.72 2.97 5.73
C TYR A 592 4.23 3.26 5.47
N ALA A 593 3.69 2.89 4.30
CA ALA A 593 2.28 3.03 3.95
C ALA A 593 1.52 1.70 3.84
N TYR A 594 2.13 0.55 4.18
CA TYR A 594 1.57 -0.79 4.01
C TYR A 594 0.17 -0.98 4.61
N HIS A 595 -0.03 -0.62 5.88
CA HIS A 595 -1.33 -0.78 6.56
C HIS A 595 -2.45 0.12 6.01
N TYR A 596 -2.12 1.04 5.11
CA TYR A 596 -3.06 1.94 4.45
C TYR A 596 -3.34 1.49 3.01
N LEU A 597 -2.29 1.22 2.24
CA LEU A 597 -2.38 0.93 0.79
C LEU A 597 -2.56 -0.56 0.45
N VAL A 598 -2.46 -1.45 1.44
CA VAL A 598 -2.61 -2.90 1.22
C VAL A 598 -3.74 -3.48 2.07
N GLU A 599 -3.78 -3.10 3.34
CA GLU A 599 -4.74 -3.62 4.32
C GLU A 599 -5.82 -2.61 4.72
N GLY A 600 -5.69 -1.36 4.25
CA GLY A 600 -6.49 -0.25 4.72
C GLY A 600 -7.84 -0.15 4.05
N VAL A 601 -8.70 0.68 4.63
CA VAL A 601 -10.00 1.03 4.06
C VAL A 601 -9.91 2.40 3.42
N MET A 602 -10.25 2.52 2.14
CA MET A 602 -10.23 3.81 1.46
C MET A 602 -11.25 4.77 2.05
N LEU A 603 -10.77 5.94 2.46
CA LEU A 603 -11.55 7.07 2.95
C LEU A 603 -11.76 8.09 1.81
N ARG A 604 -12.65 9.06 2.05
CA ARG A 604 -12.90 10.16 1.10
C ARG A 604 -11.57 10.83 0.72
N PRO A 605 -11.20 10.88 -0.58
CA PRO A 605 -9.97 11.55 -0.99
C PRO A 605 -9.94 13.01 -0.50
N PRO A 606 -8.81 13.48 0.06
CA PRO A 606 -8.68 14.86 0.49
C PRO A 606 -8.59 15.79 -0.73
N ARG A 607 -8.97 17.06 -0.55
CA ARG A 607 -8.69 18.08 -1.57
C ARG A 607 -7.26 18.59 -1.40
N VAL A 608 -6.59 18.89 -2.51
CA VAL A 608 -5.22 19.42 -2.51
C VAL A 608 -5.23 20.81 -3.13
N SER A 609 -4.59 21.79 -2.49
CA SER A 609 -4.49 23.15 -3.03
C SER A 609 -3.11 23.79 -2.76
N PRO A 610 -2.51 24.48 -3.74
CA PRO A 610 -2.89 24.50 -5.15
C PRO A 610 -2.69 23.11 -5.80
N ASN A 611 -3.48 22.79 -6.83
CA ASN A 611 -3.26 21.62 -7.68
C ASN A 611 -3.20 22.07 -9.15
N PRO A 612 -2.01 22.45 -9.65
CA PRO A 612 -1.88 22.91 -11.03
C PRO A 612 -2.21 21.78 -12.01
N ARG A 613 -2.80 22.16 -13.14
CA ARG A 613 -3.10 21.25 -14.25
C ARG A 613 -1.89 21.13 -15.16
N VAL A 614 -1.61 19.92 -15.62
CA VAL A 614 -0.56 19.60 -16.60
C VAL A 614 -1.18 19.05 -17.87
N LEU A 615 -0.63 19.44 -19.03
CA LEU A 615 -0.95 18.80 -20.30
C LEU A 615 -0.18 17.49 -20.38
N ILE A 616 -0.90 16.37 -20.30
CA ILE A 616 -0.39 15.04 -20.59
C ILE A 616 -0.35 14.90 -22.12
N PRO A 617 0.80 14.55 -22.73
CA PRO A 617 0.92 14.46 -24.18
C PRO A 617 0.16 13.27 -24.79
N GLY A 618 -0.46 12.42 -23.97
CA GLY A 618 -1.04 11.16 -24.40
C GLY A 618 0.03 10.06 -24.53
N ALA A 619 -0.34 8.94 -25.15
CA ALA A 619 0.58 7.85 -25.47
C ALA A 619 0.16 7.17 -26.77
N LYS A 620 1.12 6.73 -27.58
CA LYS A 620 0.82 6.03 -28.85
C LYS A 620 1.04 4.53 -28.73
N SER A 621 0.14 3.77 -29.36
CA SER A 621 0.24 2.32 -29.49
C SER A 621 0.51 1.63 -28.15
N ILE A 622 -0.30 1.97 -27.14
CA ILE A 622 -0.23 1.40 -25.80
C ILE A 622 -0.21 -0.14 -25.89
N PRO A 623 0.60 -0.87 -25.10
CA PRO A 623 0.74 -2.31 -25.25
C PRO A 623 -0.57 -3.00 -24.92
N TYR A 624 -0.76 -4.18 -25.48
CA TYR A 624 -1.99 -4.99 -25.43
C TYR A 624 -3.19 -4.39 -26.16
N THR A 625 -3.36 -3.07 -26.13
CA THR A 625 -4.51 -2.40 -26.74
C THR A 625 -4.25 -1.98 -28.18
N GLY A 626 -3.01 -1.56 -28.48
CA GLY A 626 -2.67 -0.89 -29.73
C GLY A 626 -3.40 0.45 -29.92
N VAL A 627 -3.97 1.01 -28.85
CA VAL A 627 -4.73 2.26 -28.81
C VAL A 627 -3.79 3.44 -28.72
N ASP A 628 -4.14 4.50 -29.44
CA ASP A 628 -3.53 5.82 -29.29
C ASP A 628 -4.41 6.65 -28.35
N VAL A 629 -3.81 7.23 -27.32
CA VAL A 629 -4.45 8.17 -26.40
C VAL A 629 -3.97 9.56 -26.76
N GLU A 630 -4.92 10.43 -27.11
CA GLU A 630 -4.66 11.84 -27.44
C GLU A 630 -4.25 12.66 -26.21
N PRO A 631 -3.58 13.82 -26.39
CA PRO A 631 -3.23 14.70 -25.29
C PRO A 631 -4.44 15.16 -24.47
N PHE A 632 -4.29 15.24 -23.15
CA PHE A 632 -5.35 15.69 -22.23
C PHE A 632 -4.80 16.42 -21.01
N TYR A 633 -5.60 17.28 -20.37
CA TYR A 633 -5.22 17.92 -19.12
C TYR A 633 -5.51 17.02 -17.92
N SER A 634 -4.54 16.88 -17.02
CA SER A 634 -4.67 16.17 -15.75
C SER A 634 -4.26 17.06 -14.60
N ASP A 635 -4.71 16.72 -13.39
CA ASP A 635 -4.11 17.22 -12.16
C ASP A 635 -2.65 16.75 -12.07
N SER A 636 -1.82 17.51 -11.35
CA SER A 636 -0.41 17.19 -11.13
C SER A 636 -0.12 16.61 -9.75
N LEU A 637 -1.03 16.82 -8.79
CA LEU A 637 -1.00 16.15 -7.51
C LEU A 637 -2.16 15.17 -7.37
N PHE A 638 -1.84 14.01 -6.81
CA PHE A 638 -2.79 12.95 -6.53
C PHE A 638 -2.73 12.65 -5.05
N ALA A 639 -3.90 12.50 -4.42
CA ALA A 639 -3.98 12.18 -3.01
C ALA A 639 -5.14 11.22 -2.71
N SER A 640 -4.94 10.38 -1.70
CA SER A 640 -5.97 9.50 -1.14
C SER A 640 -5.82 9.38 0.36
N ALA A 641 -6.91 9.05 1.04
CA ALA A 641 -6.94 8.86 2.47
C ALA A 641 -7.38 7.43 2.78
N TRP A 642 -6.86 6.88 3.87
CA TRP A 642 -7.00 5.47 4.21
C TRP A 642 -7.09 5.30 5.73
N LEU A 643 -7.91 4.35 6.17
CA LEU A 643 -8.03 3.93 7.55
C LEU A 643 -7.28 2.61 7.75
N ALA A 644 -6.33 2.59 8.67
CA ALA A 644 -5.66 1.36 9.10
C ALA A 644 -6.43 0.66 10.24
N ALA A 645 -6.11 -0.61 10.48
CA ALA A 645 -6.73 -1.42 11.53
C ALA A 645 -6.55 -0.83 12.96
N ASP A 646 -5.44 -0.13 13.19
CA ASP A 646 -5.11 0.57 14.45
C ASP A 646 -5.88 1.89 14.64
N LYS A 647 -6.87 2.18 13.79
CA LYS A 647 -7.69 3.41 13.76
C LYS A 647 -6.91 4.69 13.45
N SER A 648 -5.68 4.57 12.93
CA SER A 648 -4.99 5.71 12.35
C SER A 648 -5.48 6.01 10.93
N VAL A 649 -5.40 7.28 10.56
CA VAL A 649 -5.70 7.75 9.21
C VAL A 649 -4.38 8.10 8.52
N GLY A 650 -4.15 7.50 7.36
CA GLY A 650 -3.02 7.77 6.49
C GLY A 650 -3.48 8.51 5.24
N VAL A 651 -2.86 9.64 4.94
CA VAL A 651 -3.10 10.41 3.72
C VAL A 651 -1.86 10.35 2.85
N VAL A 652 -1.97 9.65 1.73
CA VAL A 652 -0.90 9.53 0.73
C VAL A 652 -1.07 10.65 -0.28
N VAL A 653 0.02 11.33 -0.61
CA VAL A 653 0.06 12.35 -1.66
C VAL A 653 1.33 12.22 -2.48
N THR A 654 1.20 12.41 -3.79
CA THR A 654 2.33 12.40 -4.71
C THR A 654 2.17 13.48 -5.78
N SER A 655 3.29 13.85 -6.41
CA SER A 655 3.36 14.91 -7.42
C SER A 655 4.07 14.45 -8.69
N ILE A 656 3.46 14.71 -9.84
CA ILE A 656 4.12 14.66 -11.16
C ILE A 656 4.49 16.07 -11.66
N TRP A 657 4.36 17.09 -10.82
CA TRP A 657 4.77 18.45 -11.14
C TRP A 657 6.30 18.55 -11.27
N ARG A 658 6.78 19.47 -12.11
CA ARG A 658 8.21 19.59 -12.45
C ARG A 658 9.03 20.41 -11.47
N GLU A 659 8.37 21.14 -10.58
CA GLU A 659 9.01 22.04 -9.63
C GLU A 659 8.60 21.71 -8.19
N LEU A 660 9.25 22.36 -7.23
CA LEU A 660 8.86 22.29 -5.83
C LEU A 660 7.48 22.95 -5.63
N LEU A 661 6.57 22.29 -4.92
CA LEU A 661 5.26 22.84 -4.60
C LEU A 661 4.99 22.82 -3.10
N ASN A 662 4.57 23.96 -2.56
CA ASN A 662 3.96 24.05 -1.24
C ASN A 662 2.47 23.77 -1.37
N VAL A 663 2.01 22.69 -0.76
CA VAL A 663 0.64 22.22 -0.89
C VAL A 663 -0.04 22.11 0.47
N THR A 664 -1.33 22.37 0.46
CA THR A 664 -2.24 22.22 1.60
C THR A 664 -3.18 21.06 1.30
N LEU A 665 -3.17 20.06 2.18
CA LEU A 665 -4.12 18.96 2.20
C LEU A 665 -5.32 19.39 3.05
N HIS A 666 -6.50 19.45 2.45
CA HIS A 666 -7.77 19.70 3.12
C HIS A 666 -8.37 18.36 3.53
N LEU A 667 -8.30 18.09 4.82
CA LEU A 667 -8.67 16.81 5.41
C LEU A 667 -10.17 16.76 5.70
N GLY A 668 -10.78 15.61 5.38
CA GLY A 668 -12.16 15.32 5.75
C GLY A 668 -12.33 15.14 7.26
N SER A 669 -13.57 15.14 7.74
CA SER A 669 -13.86 14.71 9.12
C SER A 669 -13.57 13.23 9.35
N TYR A 670 -13.57 12.43 8.27
CA TYR A 670 -13.37 10.98 8.20
C TYR A 670 -14.28 10.11 9.09
N GLY A 671 -15.04 10.67 10.04
CA GLY A 671 -16.03 10.00 10.88
C GLY A 671 -15.47 8.98 11.88
N VAL A 672 -14.19 8.64 11.77
CA VAL A 672 -13.48 7.60 12.55
C VAL A 672 -12.51 8.17 13.58
N LEU A 673 -12.23 9.46 13.50
CA LEU A 673 -11.43 10.18 14.48
C LEU A 673 -12.39 10.82 15.50
N GLU A 674 -12.07 10.67 16.79
CA GLU A 674 -12.85 11.15 17.94
C GLU A 674 -12.48 12.61 18.26
N GLU A 675 -13.47 13.49 18.28
CA GLU A 675 -13.28 14.89 18.70
C GLU A 675 -12.87 14.97 20.19
N GLY A 676 -12.01 15.92 20.53
CA GLY A 676 -11.51 16.12 21.90
C GLY A 676 -10.42 15.14 22.35
N ARG A 677 -9.96 14.23 21.48
CA ARG A 677 -8.82 13.34 21.74
C ARG A 677 -7.51 13.97 21.26
N ASN A 678 -6.41 13.66 21.96
CA ASN A 678 -5.06 14.03 21.51
C ASN A 678 -4.57 13.10 20.40
N TYR A 679 -4.01 13.69 19.35
CA TYR A 679 -3.43 13.00 18.20
C TYR A 679 -1.95 13.31 18.05
N THR A 680 -1.18 12.31 17.62
CA THR A 680 0.14 12.51 17.06
C THR A 680 0.00 12.54 15.54
N VAL A 681 0.53 13.60 14.92
CA VAL A 681 0.56 13.76 13.47
C VAL A 681 2.00 13.75 13.01
N TYR A 682 2.29 12.93 12.01
CA TYR A 682 3.63 12.90 11.42
C TYR A 682 3.62 12.78 9.89
N LEU A 683 4.66 13.32 9.27
CA LEU A 683 4.87 13.34 7.83
C LEU A 683 6.07 12.48 7.48
N VAL A 684 5.87 11.51 6.59
CA VAL A 684 6.91 10.73 5.94
C VAL A 684 7.03 11.20 4.49
N VAL A 685 8.24 11.46 4.00
CA VAL A 685 8.50 11.78 2.58
C VAL A 685 9.59 10.85 2.08
N ASN A 686 9.29 10.05 1.07
CA ASN A 686 10.19 9.05 0.49
C ASN A 686 10.83 8.12 1.55
N GLY A 687 10.04 7.68 2.53
CA GLY A 687 10.49 6.83 3.64
C GLY A 687 11.05 7.57 4.86
N GLU A 688 11.40 8.84 4.74
CA GLU A 688 12.00 9.60 5.84
C GLU A 688 10.96 10.40 6.63
N ILE A 689 10.99 10.28 7.96
CA ILE A 689 10.14 11.09 8.85
C ILE A 689 10.66 12.54 8.87
N ARG A 690 9.86 13.48 8.35
CA ARG A 690 10.23 14.90 8.22
C ARG A 690 9.67 15.79 9.31
N ARG A 691 8.50 15.43 9.86
CA ARG A 691 7.81 16.26 10.86
C ARG A 691 7.00 15.36 11.79
N VAL A 692 7.00 15.68 13.08
CA VAL A 692 6.14 15.06 14.10
C VAL A 692 5.65 16.15 15.04
N TYR A 693 4.38 16.14 15.39
CA TYR A 693 3.81 17.03 16.39
C TYR A 693 2.57 16.41 17.03
N SER A 694 2.21 16.88 18.22
CA SER A 694 0.95 16.49 18.90
C SER A 694 -0.07 17.62 18.80
N THR A 695 -1.34 17.27 18.72
CA THR A 695 -2.47 18.21 18.64
C THR A 695 -3.63 17.71 19.51
N GLY A 696 -4.38 18.64 20.11
CA GLY A 696 -5.57 18.34 20.92
C GLY A 696 -6.86 18.25 20.10
N SER A 697 -6.77 18.41 18.77
CA SER A 697 -7.90 18.32 17.85
C SER A 697 -7.48 17.71 16.52
N ILE A 698 -8.45 17.18 15.78
CA ILE A 698 -8.24 16.60 14.44
C ILE A 698 -7.82 17.72 13.48
N PRO A 699 -6.65 17.63 12.83
CA PRO A 699 -6.22 18.65 11.88
C PRO A 699 -7.18 18.69 10.69
N ARG A 700 -7.63 19.90 10.33
CA ARG A 700 -8.45 20.14 9.12
C ARG A 700 -7.59 20.41 7.89
N GLU A 701 -6.38 20.91 8.11
CA GLU A 701 -5.42 21.21 7.05
C GLU A 701 -4.02 20.74 7.47
N VAL A 702 -3.28 20.21 6.52
CA VAL A 702 -1.85 19.89 6.69
C VAL A 702 -1.07 20.45 5.52
N THR A 703 -0.06 21.25 5.81
CA THR A 703 0.85 21.82 4.80
C THR A 703 2.13 21.00 4.69
N LEU A 704 2.58 20.82 3.46
CA LEU A 704 3.84 20.15 3.13
C LEU A 704 4.43 20.69 1.83
N THR A 705 5.72 20.44 1.65
CA THR A 705 6.44 20.78 0.42
C THR A 705 6.78 19.48 -0.31
N LEU A 706 6.44 19.41 -1.60
CA LEU A 706 6.69 18.23 -2.45
C LEU A 706 7.63 18.62 -3.59
N ALA A 707 8.72 17.86 -3.75
CA ALA A 707 9.52 17.88 -4.97
C ALA A 707 8.89 16.97 -6.04
N PRO A 708 9.35 17.05 -7.30
CA PRO A 708 8.90 16.15 -8.36
C PRO A 708 9.07 14.69 -7.94
N TYR A 709 8.01 13.89 -8.11
CA TYR A 709 8.00 12.44 -7.85
C TYR A 709 8.21 12.06 -6.37
N ASP A 710 8.01 13.00 -5.45
CA ASP A 710 7.95 12.69 -4.03
C ASP A 710 6.68 11.91 -3.69
N VAL A 711 6.84 10.86 -2.91
CA VAL A 711 5.75 10.14 -2.27
C VAL A 711 5.73 10.52 -0.80
N ALA A 712 4.63 11.11 -0.34
CA ALA A 712 4.45 11.51 1.04
C ALA A 712 3.27 10.80 1.68
N LEU A 713 3.41 10.51 2.98
CA LEU A 713 2.37 9.98 3.85
C LEU A 713 2.25 10.88 5.07
N VAL A 714 1.07 11.47 5.25
CA VAL A 714 0.67 12.11 6.50
C VAL A 714 -0.11 11.10 7.34
N VAL A 715 0.34 10.83 8.55
CA VAL A 715 -0.35 9.92 9.47
C VAL A 715 -0.94 10.72 10.63
N ILE A 716 -2.21 10.44 10.93
CA ILE A 716 -2.94 10.95 12.08
C ILE A 716 -3.31 9.75 12.93
N THR A 717 -2.70 9.63 14.11
CA THR A 717 -2.88 8.47 14.99
C THR A 717 -3.17 8.93 16.42
N PRO A 718 -4.02 8.22 17.18
CA PRO A 718 -4.23 8.53 18.59
C PRO A 718 -2.90 8.64 19.34
N HIS A 719 -2.74 9.65 20.19
CA HIS A 719 -1.48 9.93 20.87
C HIS A 719 -1.01 8.78 21.77
N ASP A 720 -1.96 8.01 22.30
CA ASP A 720 -1.74 6.86 23.19
C ASP A 720 -1.50 5.53 22.46
N SER A 721 -1.55 5.52 21.11
CA SER A 721 -1.31 4.32 20.30
C SER A 721 0.12 3.80 20.43
N LEU A 722 0.33 2.50 20.17
CA LEU A 722 1.66 1.90 20.17
C LEU A 722 2.58 2.57 19.14
N ARG A 723 2.04 2.89 17.96
CA ARG A 723 2.72 3.64 16.90
C ARG A 723 3.20 5.00 17.39
N SER A 724 2.31 5.80 18.00
CA SER A 724 2.66 7.11 18.56
C SER A 724 3.74 7.00 19.63
N LYS A 725 3.61 6.05 20.55
CA LYS A 725 4.59 5.82 21.62
C LYS A 725 5.97 5.46 21.06
N ALA A 726 6.03 4.52 20.11
CA ALA A 726 7.28 4.13 19.47
C ALA A 726 7.95 5.32 18.76
N LEU A 727 7.17 6.13 18.02
CA LEU A 727 7.68 7.29 17.31
C LEU A 727 8.21 8.37 18.26
N LEU A 728 7.43 8.75 19.28
CA LEU A 728 7.81 9.80 20.21
C LEU A 728 9.04 9.42 21.03
N ARG A 729 9.14 8.15 21.45
CA ARG A 729 10.34 7.65 22.11
C ARG A 729 11.54 7.64 21.17
N LEU A 730 11.36 7.27 19.89
CA LEU A 730 12.44 7.30 18.90
C LEU A 730 12.98 8.73 18.73
N GLN A 731 12.10 9.72 18.69
CA GLN A 731 12.52 11.13 18.66
C GLN A 731 13.26 11.55 19.93
N GLU A 732 12.76 11.14 21.10
CA GLU A 732 13.45 11.40 22.38
C GLU A 732 14.86 10.81 22.39
N ALA A 733 15.01 9.56 21.94
CA ALA A 733 16.31 8.92 21.84
C ALA A 733 17.25 9.69 20.91
N ILE A 734 16.78 10.08 19.71
CA ILE A 734 17.57 10.89 18.77
C ILE A 734 18.03 12.22 19.41
N SER A 735 17.13 12.94 20.08
CA SER A 735 17.49 14.19 20.75
C SER A 735 18.52 13.99 21.87
N ARG A 736 18.39 12.93 22.69
CA ARG A 736 19.35 12.61 23.74
C ARG A 736 20.72 12.20 23.18
N LEU A 737 20.74 11.48 22.05
CA LEU A 737 21.97 11.11 21.35
C LEU A 737 22.75 12.32 20.85
N GLU A 738 22.04 13.31 20.31
CA GLU A 738 22.61 14.56 19.85
C GLU A 738 23.16 15.38 21.02
N LEU A 739 22.40 15.49 22.12
CA LEU A 739 22.84 16.15 23.35
C LEU A 739 24.14 15.54 23.91
N LEU A 740 24.24 14.21 23.90
CA LEU A 740 25.39 13.47 24.43
C LEU A 740 26.54 13.30 23.42
N SER A 741 26.36 13.73 22.17
CA SER A 741 27.36 13.59 21.09
C SER A 741 27.86 12.15 20.87
N VAL A 742 26.97 11.17 21.00
CA VAL A 742 27.27 9.72 20.82
C VAL A 742 26.54 9.08 19.64
N LYS A 743 25.85 9.87 18.82
CA LYS A 743 25.09 9.38 17.65
C LYS A 743 25.95 8.58 16.66
N GLU A 744 27.21 8.98 16.50
CA GLU A 744 28.18 8.37 15.57
C GLU A 744 28.86 7.10 16.14
N GLU A 745 28.62 6.75 17.40
CA GLU A 745 29.22 5.54 17.99
C GLU A 745 28.60 4.28 17.36
N PRO A 746 29.41 3.33 16.83
CA PRO A 746 28.90 2.23 16.00
C PRO A 746 27.82 1.36 16.66
N GLN A 747 27.94 1.08 17.96
CA GLN A 747 26.93 0.28 18.68
C GLN A 747 25.61 1.04 18.83
N VAL A 748 25.70 2.33 19.15
CA VAL A 748 24.58 3.24 19.31
C VAL A 748 23.84 3.41 17.99
N GLY A 749 24.58 3.70 16.93
CA GLY A 749 24.07 3.79 15.56
C GLY A 749 23.37 2.51 15.12
N ARG A 750 23.88 1.33 15.52
CA ARG A 750 23.23 0.03 15.20
C ARG A 750 21.88 -0.13 15.89
N ILE A 751 21.77 0.17 17.19
CA ILE A 751 20.50 0.05 17.92
C ILE A 751 19.47 1.04 17.34
N LEU A 752 19.88 2.30 17.14
CA LEU A 752 19.03 3.32 16.53
C LEU A 752 18.57 2.89 15.14
N HIS A 753 19.48 2.38 14.30
CA HIS A 753 19.14 1.88 12.97
C HIS A 753 18.12 0.73 13.02
N LEU A 754 18.31 -0.25 13.91
CA LEU A 754 17.35 -1.35 14.06
C LEU A 754 15.99 -0.88 14.57
N ALA A 755 15.94 0.10 15.47
CA ALA A 755 14.71 0.70 15.96
C ALA A 755 13.97 1.44 14.83
N THR A 756 14.66 2.30 14.09
CA THR A 756 14.12 3.02 12.93
C THR A 756 13.65 2.04 11.85
N TYR A 757 14.46 1.04 11.52
CA TYR A 757 14.10 -0.01 10.57
C TYR A 757 12.84 -0.76 11.01
N SER A 758 12.75 -1.15 12.29
CA SER A 758 11.55 -1.81 12.82
C SER A 758 10.32 -0.91 12.69
N PHE A 759 10.45 0.38 12.99
CA PHE A 759 9.36 1.36 12.84
C PHE A 759 8.92 1.52 11.38
N GLU A 760 9.86 1.69 10.46
CA GLU A 760 9.59 1.85 9.02
C GLU A 760 8.92 0.60 8.40
N ASN A 761 9.20 -0.58 8.96
CA ASN A 761 8.59 -1.86 8.57
C ASN A 761 7.34 -2.19 9.42
N ASN A 762 6.78 -1.21 10.13
CA ASN A 762 5.57 -1.29 10.95
C ASN A 762 5.62 -2.26 12.16
N ASP A 763 6.82 -2.69 12.58
CA ASP A 763 7.02 -3.44 13.83
C ASP A 763 7.19 -2.46 15.01
N PHE A 764 6.09 -1.78 15.36
CA PHE A 764 6.10 -0.74 16.40
C PHE A 764 6.44 -1.30 17.78
N GLN A 765 6.12 -2.57 18.05
CA GLN A 765 6.44 -3.21 19.32
C GLN A 765 7.95 -3.41 19.47
N ARG A 766 8.60 -3.95 18.44
CA ARG A 766 10.06 -4.11 18.43
C ARG A 766 10.77 -2.77 18.42
N ALA A 767 10.26 -1.80 17.65
CA ALA A 767 10.80 -0.44 17.64
C ALA A 767 10.78 0.17 19.04
N ALA A 768 9.63 0.12 19.74
CA ALA A 768 9.51 0.62 21.10
C ALA A 768 10.49 -0.08 22.06
N PHE A 769 10.59 -1.41 22.00
CA PHE A 769 11.52 -2.18 22.83
C PHE A 769 12.98 -1.75 22.65
N LEU A 770 13.45 -1.65 21.39
CA LEU A 770 14.83 -1.26 21.09
C LEU A 770 15.14 0.18 21.52
N VAL A 771 14.15 1.08 21.38
CA VAL A 771 14.31 2.47 21.83
C VAL A 771 14.35 2.57 23.35
N ASP A 772 13.56 1.77 24.06
CA ASP A 772 13.55 1.76 25.52
C ASP A 772 14.91 1.32 26.07
N GLU A 773 15.48 0.25 25.52
CA GLU A 773 16.83 -0.22 25.84
C GLU A 773 17.87 0.89 25.59
N LEU A 774 17.75 1.60 24.47
CA LEU A 774 18.64 2.72 24.15
C LEU A 774 18.48 3.88 25.14
N LEU A 775 17.26 4.27 25.50
CA LEU A 775 16.99 5.35 26.45
C LEU A 775 17.51 5.03 27.86
N GLU A 776 17.41 3.77 28.29
CA GLU A 776 17.99 3.30 29.54
C GLU A 776 19.52 3.45 29.53
N ASN A 777 20.18 2.97 28.46
CA ASN A 777 21.62 3.12 28.29
C ASN A 777 22.07 4.59 28.24
N LEU A 778 21.31 5.46 27.58
CA LEU A 778 21.60 6.91 27.54
C LEU A 778 21.45 7.56 28.91
N THR A 779 20.48 7.11 29.70
CA THR A 779 20.31 7.57 31.09
C THR A 779 21.52 7.16 31.94
N LYS A 780 21.98 5.90 31.81
CA LYS A 780 23.20 5.43 32.50
C LYS A 780 24.45 6.18 32.06
N LEU A 781 24.60 6.43 30.76
CA LEU A 781 25.69 7.24 30.20
C LEU A 781 25.70 8.66 30.77
N TYR A 782 24.54 9.33 30.82
CA TYR A 782 24.43 10.67 31.39
C TYR A 782 24.92 10.72 32.84
N HIS A 783 24.48 9.78 33.67
CA HIS A 783 24.92 9.72 35.07
C HIS A 783 26.42 9.45 35.22
N LEU A 784 26.98 8.54 34.42
CA LEU A 784 28.43 8.27 34.45
C LEU A 784 29.24 9.47 33.95
N MET A 785 28.76 10.16 32.92
CA MET A 785 29.43 11.35 32.41
C MET A 785 29.44 12.49 33.42
N GLU A 786 28.33 12.66 34.14
CA GLU A 786 28.26 13.63 35.23
C GLU A 786 29.20 13.25 36.39
N HIS A 787 29.28 11.95 36.73
CA HIS A 787 30.21 11.48 37.76
C HIS A 787 31.67 11.73 37.36
N ILE A 788 32.04 11.39 36.12
CA ILE A 788 33.37 11.65 35.56
C ILE A 788 33.68 13.15 35.58
N ARG A 789 32.71 14.01 35.22
CA ARG A 789 32.86 15.46 35.23
C ARG A 789 33.18 15.98 36.63
N VAL A 790 32.46 15.51 37.65
CA VAL A 790 32.70 15.89 39.05
C VAL A 790 34.11 15.50 39.49
N ILE A 791 34.52 14.25 39.29
CA ILE A 791 35.86 13.79 39.71
C ILE A 791 36.94 14.52 38.91
N ASN A 792 36.75 14.71 37.61
CA ASN A 792 37.72 15.42 36.77
C ASN A 792 37.91 16.87 37.23
N ASN A 793 36.85 17.56 37.65
CA ASN A 793 37.00 18.90 38.23
C ASN A 793 37.87 18.86 39.50
N THR A 794 37.66 17.88 40.38
CA THR A 794 38.50 17.70 41.58
C THR A 794 39.95 17.38 41.23
N VAL A 795 40.19 16.55 40.21
CA VAL A 795 41.55 16.28 39.68
C VAL A 795 42.20 17.58 39.18
N MET A 796 41.47 18.36 38.37
CA MET A 796 41.95 19.62 37.80
C MET A 796 42.28 20.66 38.89
N GLU A 797 41.43 20.81 39.90
CA GLU A 797 41.66 21.69 41.05
C GLU A 797 42.84 21.22 41.92
N SER A 798 43.19 19.93 41.87
CA SER A 798 44.28 19.36 42.66
C SER A 798 45.66 19.54 42.02
N TYR A 799 45.73 19.82 40.71
CA TYR A 799 47.02 20.03 40.02
C TYR A 799 47.82 21.20 40.59
N ASP A 800 47.16 22.27 41.03
CA ASP A 800 47.83 23.44 41.64
C ASP A 800 48.56 23.08 42.95
N LYS A 801 48.18 21.97 43.59
CA LYS A 801 48.78 21.46 44.83
C LYS A 801 49.85 20.39 44.59
N ALA A 802 50.05 19.95 43.34
CA ALA A 802 50.98 18.87 42.99
C ALA A 802 52.43 19.38 42.82
N ALA A 803 53.08 19.66 43.94
CA ALA A 803 54.44 20.22 44.00
C ALA A 803 55.57 19.22 43.68
N THR A 804 55.30 17.91 43.78
CA THR A 804 56.29 16.84 43.55
C THR A 804 55.93 15.99 42.34
N TYR A 805 56.92 15.27 41.79
CA TYR A 805 56.71 14.33 40.69
C TYR A 805 55.70 13.23 41.07
N ALA A 806 55.84 12.62 42.24
CA ALA A 806 54.95 11.57 42.71
C ALA A 806 53.47 12.03 42.81
N LEU A 807 53.23 13.28 43.24
CA LEU A 807 51.89 13.86 43.29
C LEU A 807 51.31 14.07 41.88
N ARG A 808 52.12 14.55 40.94
CA ARG A 808 51.70 14.74 39.54
C ARG A 808 51.38 13.42 38.85
N GLU A 809 52.18 12.38 39.10
CA GLU A 809 51.97 11.05 38.52
C GLU A 809 50.61 10.45 38.92
N GLN A 810 50.19 10.62 40.17
CA GLN A 810 48.87 10.18 40.65
C GLN A 810 47.73 10.92 39.92
N LEU A 811 47.82 12.24 39.81
CA LEU A 811 46.80 13.04 39.11
C LEU A 811 46.78 12.76 37.60
N ASP A 812 47.93 12.56 36.97
CA ASP A 812 48.03 12.20 35.54
C ASP A 812 47.39 10.83 35.27
N THR A 813 47.60 9.86 36.16
CA THR A 813 46.97 8.55 36.09
C THR A 813 45.47 8.65 36.30
N ALA A 814 45.02 9.40 37.32
CA ALA A 814 43.61 9.67 37.57
C ALA A 814 42.91 10.33 36.38
N ALA A 815 43.54 11.35 35.76
CA ALA A 815 43.02 12.03 34.57
C ALA A 815 43.02 11.13 33.33
N LYS A 816 44.01 10.25 33.18
CA LYS A 816 44.04 9.25 32.11
C LYS A 816 42.89 8.25 32.27
N ASP A 817 42.68 7.73 33.47
CA ASP A 817 41.60 6.78 33.76
C ASP A 817 40.23 7.41 33.51
N LEU A 818 40.02 8.69 33.86
CA LEU A 818 38.75 9.39 33.57
C LEU A 818 38.53 9.61 32.07
N ARG A 819 39.59 9.93 31.31
CA ARG A 819 39.50 10.05 29.84
C ARG A 819 39.15 8.70 29.20
N GLU A 820 39.75 7.62 29.66
CA GLU A 820 39.42 6.28 29.18
C GLU A 820 38.03 5.84 29.64
N ALA A 821 37.63 6.15 30.88
CA ALA A 821 36.29 5.88 31.40
C ALA A 821 35.22 6.58 30.57
N ALA A 822 35.46 7.84 30.19
CA ALA A 822 34.60 8.60 29.30
C ALA A 822 34.45 7.93 27.93
N LEU A 823 35.55 7.46 27.34
CA LEU A 823 35.55 6.74 26.07
C LEU A 823 34.78 5.42 26.16
N GLN A 824 34.99 4.64 27.24
CA GLN A 824 34.31 3.36 27.45
C GLN A 824 32.82 3.55 27.74
N ALA A 825 32.44 4.57 28.50
CA ALA A 825 31.04 4.89 28.78
C ALA A 825 30.29 5.24 27.48
N ARG A 826 30.88 6.06 26.59
CA ARG A 826 30.29 6.41 25.28
C ARG A 826 30.08 5.20 24.38
N LYS A 827 30.89 4.15 24.55
CA LYS A 827 30.75 2.85 23.87
C LYS A 827 29.79 1.89 24.58
N PHE A 828 29.05 2.35 25.59
CA PHE A 828 28.19 1.54 26.47
C PHE A 828 28.91 0.41 27.22
N ASN A 829 30.24 0.48 27.37
CA ASN A 829 31.04 -0.43 28.19
C ASN A 829 31.03 0.02 29.66
N PHE A 830 29.84 0.10 30.25
CA PHE A 830 29.62 0.72 31.55
C PHE A 830 30.43 0.08 32.68
N ASP A 831 30.59 -1.25 32.69
CA ASP A 831 31.36 -1.94 33.73
C ASP A 831 32.86 -1.57 33.70
N ILE A 832 33.41 -1.33 32.51
CA ILE A 832 34.81 -0.90 32.36
C ILE A 832 34.94 0.57 32.78
N ALA A 833 33.99 1.41 32.36
CA ALA A 833 33.96 2.82 32.77
C ALA A 833 33.87 2.96 34.30
N GLU A 834 32.99 2.21 34.97
CA GLU A 834 32.87 2.21 36.42
C GLU A 834 34.15 1.74 37.12
N LYS A 835 34.85 0.74 36.58
CA LYS A 835 36.16 0.30 37.12
C LYS A 835 37.23 1.39 37.01
N LEU A 836 37.30 2.08 35.88
CA LEU A 836 38.25 3.17 35.65
C LEU A 836 37.93 4.40 36.52
N ILE A 837 36.64 4.72 36.72
CA ILE A 837 36.20 5.75 37.66
C ILE A 837 36.71 5.42 39.08
N ARG A 838 36.49 4.18 39.55
CA ARG A 838 36.98 3.75 40.87
C ARG A 838 38.51 3.80 40.97
N SER A 839 39.22 3.45 39.90
CA SER A 839 40.69 3.59 39.82
C SER A 839 41.12 5.05 39.97
N SER A 840 40.43 5.97 39.29
CA SER A 840 40.68 7.41 39.43
C SER A 840 40.42 7.93 40.85
N GLU A 841 39.30 7.53 41.47
CA GLU A 841 38.99 7.87 42.87
C GLU A 841 40.06 7.36 43.86
N GLN A 842 40.59 6.15 43.61
CA GLN A 842 41.68 5.57 44.39
C GLN A 842 42.98 6.38 44.23
N ASN A 843 43.36 6.73 43.00
CA ASN A 843 44.52 7.58 42.74
C ASN A 843 44.35 8.98 43.37
N LEU A 844 43.14 9.53 43.39
CA LEU A 844 42.84 10.80 44.06
C LEU A 844 43.00 10.70 45.59
N THR A 845 42.55 9.59 46.17
CA THR A 845 42.72 9.29 47.60
C THR A 845 44.19 9.12 47.95
N GLN A 846 44.95 8.44 47.09
CA GLN A 846 46.39 8.28 47.23
C GLN A 846 47.10 9.62 47.11
N PHE A 847 46.70 10.49 46.16
CA PHE A 847 47.22 11.84 46.02
C PHE A 847 47.08 12.64 47.33
N TYR A 848 45.90 12.67 47.96
CA TYR A 848 45.72 13.40 49.22
C TYR A 848 46.57 12.81 50.36
N THR A 849 46.71 11.48 50.41
CA THR A 849 47.60 10.81 51.38
C THR A 849 49.06 11.22 51.20
N LEU A 850 49.55 11.23 49.96
CA LEU A 850 50.91 11.65 49.64
C LEU A 850 51.11 13.16 49.85
N LEU A 851 50.08 13.97 49.63
CA LEU A 851 50.12 15.42 49.83
C LEU A 851 50.34 15.73 51.32
N ASP A 852 49.59 15.06 52.20
CA ASP A 852 49.74 15.20 53.65
C ASP A 852 51.14 14.77 54.13
N GLN A 853 51.67 13.65 53.59
CA GLN A 853 53.03 13.19 53.89
C GLN A 853 54.09 14.19 53.39
N THR A 854 53.90 14.71 52.17
CA THR A 854 54.78 15.72 51.58
C THR A 854 54.80 16.97 52.44
N ILE A 855 53.64 17.51 52.84
CA ILE A 855 53.54 18.70 53.69
C ILE A 855 54.25 18.46 55.04
N LYS A 856 54.02 17.31 55.67
CA LYS A 856 54.64 16.94 56.95
C LYS A 856 56.17 16.94 56.84
N ILE A 857 56.72 16.22 55.85
CA ILE A 857 58.17 16.02 55.72
C ILE A 857 58.85 17.27 55.17
N GLN A 858 58.21 18.00 54.26
CA GLN A 858 58.70 19.28 53.73
C GLN A 858 58.86 20.32 54.85
N SER A 859 57.94 20.35 55.82
CA SER A 859 58.08 21.24 56.98
C SER A 859 59.35 20.93 57.79
N GLU A 860 59.76 19.67 57.90
CA GLU A 860 61.00 19.28 58.57
C GLU A 860 62.24 19.62 57.72
N LEU A 861 62.17 19.39 56.41
CA LEU A 861 63.23 19.73 55.46
C LEU A 861 63.49 21.25 55.47
N ASP A 862 62.44 22.07 55.43
CA ASP A 862 62.51 23.54 55.46
C ASP A 862 63.14 24.05 56.77
N GLN A 863 62.80 23.43 57.91
CA GLN A 863 63.43 23.74 59.20
C GLN A 863 64.95 23.46 59.17
N LEU A 864 65.38 22.33 58.61
CA LEU A 864 66.79 22.00 58.49
C LEU A 864 67.53 22.90 57.50
N TYR A 865 66.90 23.26 56.38
CA TYR A 865 67.44 24.25 55.46
C TYR A 865 67.64 25.62 56.13
N GLN A 866 66.68 26.08 56.95
CA GLN A 866 66.84 27.31 57.72
C GLN A 866 68.00 27.24 58.71
N VAL A 867 68.15 26.12 59.42
CA VAL A 867 69.29 25.91 60.34
C VAL A 867 70.62 26.00 59.59
N LEU A 868 70.72 25.41 58.40
CA LEU A 868 71.96 25.42 57.61
C LEU A 868 72.23 26.73 56.87
N ALA A 869 71.21 27.53 56.56
CA ALA A 869 71.34 28.80 55.84
C ALA A 869 72.00 29.90 56.69
N VAL A 870 71.93 29.78 58.02
CA VAL A 870 72.37 30.83 58.95
C VAL A 870 73.77 30.55 59.52
N VAL A 871 74.33 29.38 59.21
CA VAL A 871 75.71 29.05 59.58
C VAL A 871 76.67 29.84 58.70
N ASN A 872 77.44 30.74 59.31
CA ASN A 872 78.48 31.49 58.60
C ASN A 872 79.69 30.58 58.34
N GLU A 873 79.84 30.10 57.11
CA GLU A 873 80.91 29.19 56.71
C GLU A 873 82.33 29.74 56.90
N THR A 874 82.51 31.05 57.08
CA THR A 874 83.83 31.63 57.39
C THR A 874 84.20 31.54 58.87
N ALA A 875 83.25 31.17 59.74
CA ALA A 875 83.39 31.17 61.20
C ALA A 875 83.42 29.76 61.85
N VAL A 876 83.39 28.70 61.04
CA VAL A 876 83.42 27.29 61.47
C VAL A 876 84.67 26.56 60.96
N SER A 877 85.16 25.61 61.75
CA SER A 877 86.32 24.76 61.51
C SER A 877 86.18 23.88 60.27
N THR A 878 87.32 23.47 59.71
CA THR A 878 87.37 22.61 58.51
C THR A 878 86.64 21.28 58.70
N GLU A 879 86.64 20.74 59.90
CA GLU A 879 86.00 19.48 60.25
C GLU A 879 84.47 19.64 60.35
N ALA A 880 83.98 20.74 60.97
CA ALA A 880 82.56 21.09 60.98
C ALA A 880 82.00 21.37 59.56
N LYS A 881 82.80 21.95 58.65
CA LYS A 881 82.41 22.15 57.24
C LYS A 881 82.14 20.85 56.51
N GLN A 882 82.91 19.79 56.78
CA GLN A 882 82.70 18.48 56.16
C GLN A 882 81.37 17.87 56.60
N TYR A 883 81.05 17.92 57.90
CA TYR A 883 79.75 17.49 58.40
C TYR A 883 78.58 18.31 57.83
N LEU A 884 78.75 19.62 57.65
CA LEU A 884 77.71 20.47 57.06
C LEU A 884 77.51 20.24 55.55
N MET A 885 78.58 19.97 54.81
CA MET A 885 78.47 19.49 53.42
C MET A 885 77.73 18.16 53.36
N GLN A 886 78.09 17.21 54.23
CA GLN A 886 77.43 15.91 54.29
C GLN A 886 75.94 16.03 54.65
N ALA A 887 75.57 16.90 55.60
CA ALA A 887 74.17 17.19 55.92
C ALA A 887 73.42 17.85 54.76
N ARG A 888 74.04 18.77 54.00
CA ARG A 888 73.44 19.37 52.81
C ARG A 888 73.21 18.35 51.70
N ASP A 889 74.14 17.42 51.51
CA ASP A 889 73.98 16.33 50.54
C ASP A 889 72.82 15.41 50.94
N LEU A 890 72.74 15.01 52.21
CA LEU A 890 71.63 14.20 52.72
C LEU A 890 70.27 14.92 52.63
N ILE A 891 70.22 16.22 52.89
CA ILE A 891 68.98 17.02 52.76
C ILE A 891 68.59 17.17 51.28
N ARG A 892 69.55 17.37 50.38
CA ARG A 892 69.29 17.38 48.94
C ARG A 892 68.76 16.03 48.47
N GLU A 893 69.36 14.94 48.92
CA GLU A 893 68.92 13.58 48.62
C GLU A 893 67.54 13.28 49.23
N ALA A 894 67.25 13.77 50.44
CA ALA A 894 65.93 13.70 51.05
C ALA A 894 64.89 14.49 50.24
N SER A 895 65.23 15.68 49.72
CA SER A 895 64.39 16.47 48.83
C SER A 895 64.08 15.73 47.52
N GLU A 896 65.09 15.07 46.93
CA GLU A 896 64.89 14.20 45.77
C GLU A 896 64.00 12.99 46.10
N CYS A 897 64.16 12.38 47.28
CA CYS A 897 63.31 11.30 47.76
C CYS A 897 61.85 11.76 47.95
N ILE A 898 61.60 12.93 48.54
CA ILE A 898 60.26 13.54 48.65
C ILE A 898 59.67 13.79 47.27
N ASN A 899 60.47 14.31 46.33
CA ASN A 899 60.00 14.56 44.97
C ASN A 899 59.55 13.26 44.27
N LEU A 900 60.24 12.14 44.55
CA LEU A 900 59.95 10.81 44.03
C LEU A 900 58.95 10.00 44.89
N GLY A 901 58.44 10.55 46.00
CA GLY A 901 57.48 9.86 46.89
C GLY A 901 58.09 8.78 47.79
N ARG A 902 59.42 8.76 47.97
CA ARG A 902 60.16 7.83 48.85
C ARG A 902 60.23 8.38 50.29
N PHE A 903 59.07 8.48 50.95
CA PHE A 903 58.93 9.19 52.23
C PHE A 903 59.68 8.56 53.42
N GLU A 904 59.71 7.23 53.53
CA GLU A 904 60.47 6.56 54.61
C GLU A 904 61.98 6.80 54.49
N GLU A 905 62.48 6.78 53.26
CA GLU A 905 63.90 7.07 52.98
C GLU A 905 64.21 8.54 53.21
N ALA A 906 63.31 9.45 52.81
CA ALA A 906 63.44 10.87 53.14
C ALA A 906 63.46 11.12 54.66
N GLU A 907 62.54 10.51 55.42
CA GLU A 907 62.54 10.61 56.89
C GLU A 907 63.85 10.07 57.50
N SER A 908 64.36 8.92 57.02
CA SER A 908 65.63 8.37 57.49
C SER A 908 66.83 9.29 57.18
N LEU A 909 66.88 9.85 55.97
CA LEU A 909 67.91 10.81 55.56
C LEU A 909 67.84 12.10 56.37
N LEU A 910 66.64 12.58 56.70
CA LEU A 910 66.42 13.75 57.56
C LEU A 910 66.82 13.50 59.01
N ILE A 911 66.56 12.30 59.55
CA ILE A 911 67.02 11.89 60.88
C ILE A 911 68.56 11.87 60.92
N GLU A 912 69.20 11.32 59.89
CA GLU A 912 70.65 11.27 59.80
C GLU A 912 71.27 12.66 59.59
N ALA A 913 70.65 13.51 58.78
CA ALA A 913 71.04 14.91 58.64
C ALA A 913 70.92 15.67 59.97
N LYS A 914 69.84 15.47 60.74
CA LYS A 914 69.68 16.02 62.10
C LYS A 914 70.80 15.56 63.03
N ARG A 915 71.16 14.27 62.98
CA ARG A 915 72.26 13.69 63.78
C ARG A 915 73.59 14.35 63.44
N ILE A 916 73.93 14.45 62.16
CA ILE A 916 75.18 15.05 61.66
C ILE A 916 75.25 16.55 61.97
N ILE A 917 74.14 17.29 61.83
CA ILE A 917 74.06 18.70 62.24
C ILE A 917 74.29 18.82 63.76
N GLY A 918 73.75 17.89 64.56
CA GLY A 918 74.00 17.79 66.00
C GLY A 918 75.47 17.52 66.34
N GLU A 919 76.16 16.68 65.56
CA GLU A 919 77.60 16.43 65.71
C GLU A 919 78.43 17.66 65.37
N ALA A 920 78.14 18.34 64.25
CA ALA A 920 78.78 19.60 63.88
C ALA A 920 78.62 20.70 64.95
N LYS A 921 77.44 20.76 65.61
CA LYS A 921 77.18 21.64 66.76
C LYS A 921 78.06 21.35 67.98
N SER A 922 78.37 20.07 68.21
CA SER A 922 79.07 19.62 69.43
C SER A 922 80.58 19.83 69.38
N ILE A 923 81.15 19.97 68.17
CA ILE A 923 82.61 20.07 67.95
C ILE A 923 83.09 21.48 67.61
N ASP A 924 82.19 22.47 67.48
CA ASP A 924 82.53 23.82 67.02
C ASP A 924 81.73 24.95 67.73
N GLU A 925 82.39 25.73 68.60
CA GLU A 925 81.78 26.89 69.29
C GLU A 925 81.33 28.01 68.32
N GLY A 926 81.91 28.11 67.12
CA GLY A 926 81.52 29.08 66.09
C GLY A 926 80.14 28.78 65.49
N PHE A 927 79.73 27.51 65.56
CA PHE A 927 78.39 27.07 65.19
C PHE A 927 77.34 27.54 66.23
N GLN A 928 77.65 27.43 67.53
CA GLN A 928 76.76 27.89 68.61
C GLN A 928 76.54 29.42 68.56
N LYS A 929 77.59 30.22 68.30
CA LYS A 929 77.48 31.69 68.17
C LYS A 929 76.69 32.15 66.93
N SER A 930 76.70 31.36 65.86
CA SER A 930 75.93 31.67 64.65
C SER A 930 74.43 31.41 64.84
N GLN A 931 74.07 30.49 65.74
CA GLN A 931 72.68 30.11 66.03
C GLN A 931 72.04 30.93 67.17
N GLU A 932 72.82 31.42 68.15
CA GLU A 932 72.36 32.41 69.16
C GLU A 932 71.85 33.73 68.54
N LYS A 933 72.21 34.02 67.29
CA LYS A 933 71.66 35.14 66.50
C LYS A 933 70.27 34.88 65.92
N LEU A 934 69.74 33.66 66.07
CA LEU A 934 68.47 33.19 65.50
C LEU A 934 67.35 33.00 66.53
N ASP A 935 67.70 32.75 67.80
CA ASP A 935 66.74 32.67 68.91
C ASP A 935 66.30 34.07 69.42
N LEU A 936 66.79 35.14 68.78
CA LEU A 936 66.38 36.55 68.88
C LEU A 936 65.65 36.95 67.60
#